data_AF-A0A2U1QA70-F1
#
_entry.id   AF-A0A2U1QA70-F1
#
_cell.length_a   1.000
_cell.length_b   1.000
_cell.length_c   1.000
_cell.angle_alpha   90.00
_cell.angle_beta   90.00
_cell.angle_gamma   90.00
#
_symmetry.space_group_name_H-M   'P 1'
#
loop_
_entity.id
_entity.type
_entity.pdbx_description
1 polymer ?
#
loop_
_entity_poly.entity_id
_entity_poly.type
_entity_poly.pdbx_seq_one_letter_code
_entity_poly.pdbx_strand_id
1 'polypeptide(L)'
;MSCLALSLQPTNGSDILLQTREWFPPARALVALSAFRQTRLAFAAGKNTNAEDGDTSLGDDPLAASSGQVIVGVESRYRVVYRLVNSIYVLGITTVDDDCVNNVFECISIVNQAVSVVVTACRGVDVTPEKLGRKYAEIYMALDIVLRGVSNIRLAAMLASLHGDSIAKMVHSAYSTESKIRGADSWSNVEVHSAEHESSEVAFSNTSFELPVETLEAGDEVAATLARSEQGPDKEQVSDMAIVLSGLEVTTLPPAAATESTHIGVEGFEGDYGGIEFSKDGSTLPEDFEGINQAWGGGLDASEFVDSKKVVKPGLGGLELLETSDAPVAKTASGAELNNLEDLVVKKPEMKGPEMHIYEVIHAEFRESELARAGLMGIVYLKTLPPKSSGEPEAETEFSFKVEGTNGVKRFVMHSSSVSSLGNQMFHVRTAPSDQLIPILKYSLLPRATPLPLRVRLVKRHSGTLLSVMIQYVSNPDLPAPLTDVTFILKLPVDPRLLKVSPKAVLNRTERELQWHVQEIPLKGNPVRLRARMPVDTNEEDGGDELEVVGYVKFSYQGIKSLSGISLQPASEGKTDFFEQDNLEVKGTGTANQCPTIKGGVDEFVVKPGKYNAKKFCFEPTSFTVKTEGVSKKSTPYFQKTKLMTRLTYTLDEIEAPLEEFPDGTLKFEEKDGIDYSSVVVQLLGGERVPFLFTVKELVASGKPGSFCGDFLVPSHRGSSFLDPKGRGGSTGYDNVVALPAGGRGDEEELSKENVKNVAASTRKITMSVSSRKSVTEELIGVFEGIQPSDIDLGAKVPKDVKIHGVWYAQLE
;
A
#
# COMPACT_ATOMS: atom_id res chain seq x y z
N MET A 1 2.44 -22.83 -19.15
CA MET A 1 2.04 -22.23 -20.44
C MET A 1 2.65 -23.07 -21.53
N SER A 2 1.81 -23.57 -22.42
CA SER A 2 2.00 -24.84 -23.14
C SER A 2 2.56 -24.72 -24.56
N CYS A 3 2.19 -23.70 -25.34
CA CYS A 3 2.71 -23.49 -26.70
C CYS A 3 3.66 -22.28 -26.75
N LEU A 4 4.93 -22.54 -27.10
CA LEU A 4 6.04 -21.59 -27.12
C LEU A 4 6.10 -20.77 -28.41
N ALA A 5 5.72 -21.39 -29.54
CA ALA A 5 5.76 -20.79 -30.86
C ALA A 5 4.79 -21.50 -31.82
N LEU A 6 4.26 -20.74 -32.79
CA LEU A 6 3.51 -21.26 -33.94
C LEU A 6 4.27 -21.03 -35.24
N SER A 7 4.18 -21.98 -36.16
CA SER A 7 4.75 -21.84 -37.50
C SER A 7 3.84 -22.42 -38.58
N LEU A 8 3.88 -21.79 -39.76
CA LEU A 8 3.24 -22.26 -40.97
C LEU A 8 4.30 -22.66 -41.99
N GLN A 9 4.37 -23.95 -42.31
CA GLN A 9 5.36 -24.50 -43.23
C GLN A 9 4.69 -25.22 -44.40
N PRO A 10 5.00 -24.88 -45.66
CA PRO A 10 4.50 -25.63 -46.79
C PRO A 10 5.14 -27.03 -46.85
N THR A 11 4.45 -27.98 -47.49
CA THR A 11 5.00 -29.31 -47.79
C THR A 11 6.26 -29.18 -48.65
N ASN A 12 6.23 -28.29 -49.64
CA ASN A 12 7.34 -27.95 -50.53
C ASN A 12 7.57 -26.42 -50.50
N GLY A 13 8.75 -25.98 -50.06
CA GLY A 13 9.12 -24.56 -50.04
C GLY A 13 9.70 -24.08 -48.70
N SER A 14 9.93 -22.76 -48.60
CA SER A 14 10.40 -22.09 -47.39
C SER A 14 9.27 -21.87 -46.38
N ASP A 15 9.63 -21.73 -45.10
CA ASP A 15 8.65 -21.41 -44.05
C ASP A 15 7.99 -20.06 -44.34
N ILE A 16 6.67 -20.01 -44.15
CA ILE A 16 5.86 -18.83 -44.48
C ILE A 16 5.77 -17.92 -43.27
N LEU A 17 5.61 -18.50 -42.07
CA LEU A 17 5.44 -17.75 -40.84
C LEU A 17 6.09 -18.47 -39.65
N LEU A 18 6.73 -17.69 -38.80
CA LEU A 18 7.15 -18.09 -37.46
C LEU A 18 6.78 -16.98 -36.48
N GLN A 19 5.95 -17.33 -35.49
CA GLN A 19 5.62 -16.45 -34.37
C GLN A 19 6.01 -17.12 -33.07
N THR A 20 6.80 -16.42 -32.29
CA THR A 20 7.20 -16.84 -30.95
C THR A 20 6.56 -15.94 -29.93
N ARG A 21 6.38 -16.44 -28.70
CA ARG A 21 6.09 -15.56 -27.57
C ARG A 21 7.27 -14.63 -27.32
N GLU A 22 6.99 -13.46 -26.74
CA GLU A 22 7.99 -12.40 -26.48
C GLU A 22 9.21 -12.92 -25.69
N TRP A 23 9.01 -13.88 -24.79
CA TRP A 23 10.05 -14.47 -23.96
C TRP A 23 10.73 -15.72 -24.57
N PHE A 24 10.21 -16.28 -25.66
CA PHE A 24 10.80 -17.47 -26.31
C PHE A 24 11.67 -17.06 -27.50
N PRO A 25 13.00 -17.31 -27.46
CA PRO A 25 13.90 -16.84 -28.51
C PRO A 25 13.57 -17.43 -29.89
N PRO A 26 13.37 -16.61 -30.94
CA PRO A 26 13.13 -17.07 -32.31
C PRO A 26 14.19 -18.05 -32.82
N ALA A 27 15.46 -17.86 -32.43
CA ALA A 27 16.55 -18.76 -32.77
C ALA A 27 16.32 -20.20 -32.28
N ARG A 28 15.76 -20.39 -31.08
CA ARG A 28 15.45 -21.72 -30.53
C ARG A 28 14.25 -22.35 -31.25
N ALA A 29 13.25 -21.54 -31.59
CA ALA A 29 12.11 -21.99 -32.39
C ALA A 29 12.56 -22.48 -33.78
N LEU A 30 13.46 -21.74 -34.45
CA LEU A 30 14.02 -22.10 -35.75
C LEU A 30 14.81 -23.42 -35.71
N VAL A 31 15.54 -23.70 -34.62
CA VAL A 31 16.25 -24.98 -34.45
C VAL A 31 15.27 -26.14 -34.37
N ALA A 32 14.19 -26.03 -33.59
CA ALA A 32 13.17 -27.07 -33.50
C ALA A 32 12.43 -27.28 -34.84
N LEU A 33 12.14 -26.20 -35.56
CA LEU A 33 11.44 -26.24 -36.85
C LEU A 33 12.30 -26.79 -37.99
N SER A 34 13.59 -26.44 -38.02
CA SER A 34 14.54 -26.99 -39.00
C SER A 34 14.77 -28.49 -38.76
N ALA A 35 14.85 -28.92 -37.51
CA ALA A 35 14.91 -30.34 -37.15
C ALA A 35 13.63 -31.09 -37.61
N PHE A 36 12.44 -30.53 -37.37
CA PHE A 36 11.18 -31.10 -37.88
C PHE A 36 11.17 -31.24 -39.42
N ARG A 37 11.65 -30.21 -40.14
CA ARG A 37 11.76 -30.25 -41.60
C ARG A 37 12.72 -31.34 -42.07
N GLN A 38 13.89 -31.49 -41.43
CA GLN A 38 14.86 -32.55 -41.75
C GLN A 38 14.26 -33.94 -41.52
N THR A 39 13.57 -34.14 -40.41
CA THR A 39 12.83 -35.38 -40.12
C THR A 39 11.82 -35.68 -41.22
N ARG A 40 11.02 -34.69 -41.64
CA ARG A 40 10.06 -34.83 -42.74
C ARG A 40 10.72 -35.21 -44.07
N LEU A 41 11.83 -34.55 -44.42
CA LEU A 41 12.55 -34.82 -45.68
C LEU A 41 13.20 -36.22 -45.67
N ALA A 42 13.73 -36.66 -44.53
CA ALA A 42 14.28 -38.01 -44.37
C ALA A 42 13.19 -39.09 -44.58
N PHE A 43 12.00 -38.90 -44.01
CA PHE A 43 10.86 -39.81 -44.22
C PHE A 43 10.31 -39.76 -45.65
N ALA A 44 10.31 -38.60 -46.31
CA ALA A 44 9.92 -38.48 -47.71
C ALA A 44 10.93 -39.13 -48.68
N ALA A 45 12.22 -39.07 -48.38
CA ALA A 45 13.28 -39.71 -49.18
C ALA A 45 13.28 -41.24 -49.04
N GLY A 46 12.89 -41.77 -47.87
CA GLY A 46 12.73 -43.21 -47.62
C GLY A 46 11.64 -43.90 -48.45
N LYS A 47 10.78 -43.14 -49.15
CA LYS A 47 9.77 -43.68 -50.08
C LYS A 47 10.34 -44.11 -51.45
N ASN A 48 11.59 -43.79 -51.76
CA ASN A 48 12.20 -44.06 -53.08
C ASN A 48 13.43 -44.98 -53.06
N THR A 49 13.77 -45.60 -51.93
CA THR A 49 14.86 -46.60 -51.88
C THR A 49 14.35 -47.90 -51.30
N ASN A 50 14.51 -48.95 -52.12
CA ASN A 50 14.09 -50.31 -51.91
C ASN A 50 14.39 -50.86 -50.51
N ALA A 51 13.48 -51.73 -50.10
CA ALA A 51 13.67 -52.80 -49.13
C ALA A 51 15.05 -53.47 -49.27
N GLU A 52 15.75 -53.61 -48.16
CA GLU A 52 16.42 -54.84 -47.73
C GLU A 52 16.93 -54.68 -46.28
N ASP A 53 16.51 -55.62 -45.43
CA ASP A 53 17.00 -56.03 -44.11
C ASP A 53 16.92 -55.10 -42.88
N GLY A 54 16.10 -55.52 -41.90
CA GLY A 54 16.23 -55.11 -40.50
C GLY A 54 14.92 -55.04 -39.71
N ASP A 55 14.46 -56.20 -39.23
CA ASP A 55 13.36 -56.45 -38.28
C ASP A 55 12.96 -55.29 -37.34
N THR A 56 11.88 -54.57 -37.67
CA THR A 56 11.00 -53.89 -36.71
C THR A 56 9.55 -54.00 -37.18
N SER A 57 8.86 -54.98 -36.60
CA SER A 57 7.43 -55.22 -36.74
C SER A 57 6.59 -54.05 -36.23
N LEU A 58 5.54 -53.75 -37.00
CA LEU A 58 4.42 -52.82 -36.80
C LEU A 58 4.71 -51.35 -37.13
N GLY A 59 4.22 -50.98 -38.32
CA GLY A 59 4.31 -49.66 -38.87
C GLY A 59 3.42 -48.66 -38.17
N ASP A 60 3.99 -47.48 -37.97
CA ASP A 60 3.32 -46.20 -38.03
C ASP A 60 4.39 -45.26 -38.59
N ASP A 61 4.26 -44.87 -39.86
CA ASP A 61 4.98 -43.70 -40.35
C ASP A 61 4.47 -42.52 -39.49
N PRO A 62 5.28 -41.95 -38.58
CA PRO A 62 4.81 -40.98 -37.59
C PRO A 62 4.34 -39.68 -38.26
N LEU A 63 4.53 -39.53 -39.57
CA LEU A 63 4.07 -38.42 -40.41
C LEU A 63 3.02 -38.81 -41.46
N ALA A 64 2.58 -40.07 -41.53
CA ALA A 64 1.48 -40.49 -42.41
C ALA A 64 0.12 -39.95 -41.96
N ALA A 65 -0.04 -39.68 -40.67
CA ALA A 65 -1.22 -39.04 -40.12
C ALA A 65 -1.22 -37.53 -40.42
N SER A 66 -2.39 -37.00 -40.81
CA SER A 66 -2.62 -35.56 -41.06
C SER A 66 -2.49 -34.70 -39.80
N SER A 67 -2.31 -35.30 -38.62
CA SER A 67 -1.95 -34.62 -37.38
C SER A 67 -1.17 -35.56 -36.48
N GLY A 68 -0.22 -35.04 -35.71
CA GLY A 68 0.58 -35.83 -34.79
C GLY A 68 1.53 -34.97 -33.97
N GLN A 69 2.47 -35.63 -33.30
CA GLN A 69 3.52 -34.97 -32.53
C GLN A 69 4.87 -35.65 -32.80
N VAL A 70 5.93 -34.87 -32.91
CA VAL A 70 7.30 -35.36 -33.12
C VAL A 70 8.22 -34.67 -32.14
N ILE A 71 9.07 -35.44 -31.47
CA ILE A 71 10.13 -34.89 -30.62
C ILE A 71 11.33 -34.57 -31.50
N VAL A 72 11.81 -33.33 -31.43
CA VAL A 72 12.83 -32.78 -32.33
C VAL A 72 13.82 -31.88 -31.58
N GLY A 73 14.99 -31.66 -32.19
CA GLY A 73 16.05 -30.78 -31.69
C GLY A 73 17.25 -31.53 -31.11
N VAL A 74 18.36 -30.81 -30.95
CA VAL A 74 19.58 -31.34 -30.31
C VAL A 74 19.26 -31.62 -28.84
N GLU A 75 19.47 -32.86 -28.40
CA GLU A 75 19.09 -33.40 -27.07
C GLU A 75 17.59 -33.68 -26.85
N SER A 76 16.75 -33.76 -27.90
CA SER A 76 15.32 -34.15 -27.79
C SER A 76 14.49 -33.28 -26.83
N ARG A 77 14.83 -31.99 -26.72
CA ARG A 77 14.21 -31.06 -25.75
C ARG A 77 12.88 -30.43 -26.18
N TYR A 78 12.55 -30.50 -27.47
CA TYR A 78 11.34 -29.89 -28.00
C TYR A 78 10.39 -30.93 -28.59
N ARG A 79 9.10 -30.71 -28.38
CA ARG A 79 8.00 -31.47 -28.97
C ARG A 79 7.26 -30.55 -29.92
N VAL A 80 7.17 -30.96 -31.18
CA VAL A 80 6.44 -30.24 -32.21
C VAL A 80 5.13 -30.98 -32.46
N VAL A 81 4.02 -30.33 -32.13
CA VAL A 81 2.67 -30.76 -32.49
C VAL A 81 2.38 -30.21 -33.88
N TYR A 82 1.95 -31.06 -34.80
CA TYR A 82 1.71 -30.67 -36.19
C TYR A 82 0.32 -31.08 -36.67
N ARG A 83 -0.26 -30.26 -37.55
CA ARG A 83 -1.49 -30.57 -38.29
C ARG A 83 -1.34 -30.12 -39.74
N LEU A 84 -1.49 -31.05 -40.68
CA LEU A 84 -1.44 -30.83 -42.11
C LEU A 84 -2.82 -30.40 -42.61
N VAL A 85 -2.90 -29.21 -43.21
CA VAL A 85 -4.09 -28.68 -43.88
C VAL A 85 -3.74 -28.50 -45.35
N ASN A 86 -4.23 -29.41 -46.19
CA ASN A 86 -3.92 -29.49 -47.61
C ASN A 86 -2.39 -29.56 -47.87
N SER A 87 -1.76 -28.42 -48.20
CA SER A 87 -0.33 -28.32 -48.50
C SER A 87 0.50 -27.59 -47.42
N ILE A 88 -0.12 -27.21 -46.30
CA ILE A 88 0.53 -26.43 -45.23
C ILE A 88 0.47 -27.16 -43.89
N TYR A 89 1.62 -27.33 -43.25
CA TYR A 89 1.74 -27.76 -41.87
C TYR A 89 1.58 -26.57 -40.93
N VAL A 90 0.63 -26.68 -40.00
CA VAL A 90 0.49 -25.80 -38.84
C VAL A 90 1.21 -26.48 -37.67
N LEU A 91 2.25 -25.82 -37.15
CA LEU A 91 3.16 -26.37 -36.15
C LEU A 91 3.07 -25.58 -34.85
N GLY A 92 3.01 -26.28 -33.72
CA GLY A 92 3.13 -25.72 -32.36
C GLY A 92 4.32 -26.34 -31.64
N ILE A 93 5.16 -25.53 -31.01
CA ILE A 93 6.37 -25.97 -30.30
C ILE A 93 6.10 -25.97 -28.80
N THR A 94 6.42 -27.06 -28.11
CA THR A 94 6.37 -27.19 -26.64
C THR A 94 7.62 -27.90 -26.10
N THR A 95 7.85 -27.91 -24.78
CA THR A 95 8.96 -28.65 -24.15
C THR A 95 8.58 -30.11 -23.89
N VAL A 96 9.60 -30.96 -23.71
CA VAL A 96 9.44 -32.41 -23.49
C VAL A 96 9.33 -32.80 -22.01
N ASP A 97 9.47 -31.85 -21.08
CA ASP A 97 9.55 -32.09 -19.62
C ASP A 97 8.47 -33.06 -19.10
N ASP A 98 8.92 -34.16 -18.48
CA ASP A 98 8.11 -35.33 -18.10
C ASP A 98 7.08 -35.07 -16.98
N ASP A 99 7.17 -33.96 -16.25
CA ASP A 99 6.31 -33.65 -15.09
C ASP A 99 4.98 -32.93 -15.43
N CYS A 100 4.68 -32.67 -16.71
CA CYS A 100 3.47 -31.91 -17.09
C CYS A 100 2.79 -32.40 -18.38
N VAL A 101 2.02 -33.48 -18.26
CA VAL A 101 1.13 -34.04 -19.31
C VAL A 101 0.15 -32.97 -19.87
N ASN A 102 -0.15 -31.92 -19.10
CA ASN A 102 -1.08 -30.84 -19.48
C ASN A 102 -0.55 -29.90 -20.60
N ASN A 103 0.78 -29.81 -20.81
CA ASN A 103 1.34 -28.89 -21.80
C ASN A 103 1.08 -29.32 -23.26
N VAL A 104 0.95 -30.62 -23.53
CA VAL A 104 0.74 -31.12 -24.90
C VAL A 104 -0.70 -30.90 -25.37
N PHE A 105 -1.69 -31.16 -24.50
CA PHE A 105 -3.12 -31.00 -24.84
C PHE A 105 -3.50 -29.54 -25.10
N GLU A 106 -2.96 -28.61 -24.31
CA GLU A 106 -3.16 -27.19 -24.58
C GLU A 106 -2.45 -26.74 -25.87
N CYS A 107 -1.25 -27.26 -26.17
CA CYS A 107 -0.58 -26.98 -27.44
C CYS A 107 -1.37 -27.51 -28.64
N ILE A 108 -1.96 -28.72 -28.52
CA ILE A 108 -2.90 -29.26 -29.52
C ILE A 108 -4.11 -28.34 -29.70
N SER A 109 -4.68 -27.82 -28.62
CA SER A 109 -5.80 -26.87 -28.68
C SER A 109 -5.43 -25.61 -29.46
N ILE A 110 -4.26 -25.02 -29.17
CA ILE A 110 -3.76 -23.82 -29.86
C ILE A 110 -3.48 -24.10 -31.35
N VAL A 111 -2.91 -25.25 -31.69
CA VAL A 111 -2.71 -25.66 -33.10
C VAL A 111 -4.05 -25.84 -33.81
N ASN A 112 -5.07 -26.38 -33.14
CA ASN A 112 -6.42 -26.51 -33.71
C ASN A 112 -7.10 -25.16 -33.94
N GLN A 113 -6.92 -24.21 -33.02
CA GLN A 113 -7.38 -22.84 -33.21
C GLN A 113 -6.68 -22.16 -34.38
N ALA A 114 -5.36 -22.34 -34.50
CA ALA A 114 -4.57 -21.83 -35.63
C ALA A 114 -5.02 -22.42 -36.99
N VAL A 115 -5.36 -23.71 -37.02
CA VAL A 115 -5.95 -24.35 -38.21
C VAL A 115 -7.28 -23.70 -38.60
N SER A 116 -8.16 -23.43 -37.63
CA SER A 116 -9.44 -22.74 -37.87
C SER A 116 -9.24 -21.32 -38.43
N VAL A 117 -8.21 -20.60 -37.98
CA VAL A 117 -7.81 -19.30 -38.55
C VAL A 117 -7.37 -19.44 -40.01
N VAL A 118 -6.48 -20.39 -40.30
CA VAL A 118 -5.94 -20.58 -41.66
C VAL A 118 -7.01 -21.02 -42.65
N VAL A 119 -7.89 -21.96 -42.26
CA VAL A 119 -9.00 -22.45 -43.09
C VAL A 119 -10.03 -21.35 -43.35
N THR A 120 -10.36 -20.56 -42.32
CA THR A 120 -11.29 -19.43 -42.47
C THR A 120 -10.69 -18.34 -43.37
N ALA A 121 -9.43 -17.95 -43.15
CA ALA A 121 -8.76 -16.93 -43.96
C ALA A 121 -8.63 -17.34 -45.44
N CYS A 122 -8.46 -18.63 -45.71
CA CYS A 122 -8.38 -19.17 -47.07
C CYS A 122 -9.73 -19.55 -47.69
N ARG A 123 -10.85 -19.28 -46.99
CA ARG A 123 -12.23 -19.61 -47.40
C ARG A 123 -12.44 -21.08 -47.75
N GLY A 124 -11.88 -21.98 -46.94
CA GLY A 124 -12.07 -23.43 -47.08
C GLY A 124 -10.80 -24.23 -46.84
N VAL A 125 -10.91 -25.54 -47.04
CA VAL A 125 -9.84 -26.52 -46.74
C VAL A 125 -8.69 -26.45 -47.75
N ASP A 126 -8.90 -25.82 -48.91
CA ASP A 126 -7.91 -25.62 -49.97
C ASP A 126 -6.90 -24.51 -49.65
N VAL A 127 -6.06 -24.77 -48.66
CA VAL A 127 -4.99 -23.87 -48.22
C VAL A 127 -3.75 -24.08 -49.10
N THR A 128 -3.33 -23.05 -49.83
CA THR A 128 -2.09 -23.04 -50.64
C THR A 128 -1.16 -21.90 -50.22
N PRO A 129 0.16 -21.99 -50.44
CA PRO A 129 1.11 -20.95 -50.07
C PRO A 129 0.76 -19.57 -50.66
N GLU A 130 0.22 -19.53 -51.88
CA GLU A 130 -0.15 -18.29 -52.57
C GLU A 130 -1.38 -17.63 -51.92
N LYS A 131 -2.37 -18.42 -51.48
CA LYS A 131 -3.54 -17.91 -50.76
C LYS A 131 -3.14 -17.38 -49.38
N LEU A 132 -2.25 -18.10 -48.69
CA LEU A 132 -1.73 -17.71 -47.39
C LEU A 132 -0.95 -16.39 -47.48
N GLY A 133 -0.11 -16.24 -48.51
CA GLY A 133 0.64 -15.01 -48.77
C GLY A 133 -0.25 -13.80 -49.05
N ARG A 134 -1.35 -13.95 -49.79
CA ARG A 134 -2.32 -12.86 -50.04
C ARG A 134 -3.02 -12.36 -48.79
N LYS A 135 -3.15 -13.23 -47.78
CA LYS A 135 -3.85 -12.97 -46.51
C LYS A 135 -2.89 -12.87 -45.32
N TYR A 136 -1.59 -12.68 -45.60
CA TYR A 136 -0.53 -12.78 -44.61
C TYR A 136 -0.73 -11.85 -43.41
N ALA A 137 -1.10 -10.59 -43.63
CA ALA A 137 -1.31 -9.63 -42.54
C ALA A 137 -2.44 -10.03 -41.58
N GLU A 138 -3.58 -10.48 -42.13
CA GLU A 138 -4.74 -10.93 -41.36
C GLU A 138 -4.40 -12.21 -40.56
N ILE A 139 -3.69 -13.13 -41.19
CA ILE A 139 -3.26 -14.40 -40.58
C ILE A 139 -2.21 -14.13 -39.49
N TYR A 140 -1.24 -13.26 -39.74
CA TYR A 140 -0.21 -12.87 -38.77
C TYR A 140 -0.86 -12.30 -37.50
N MET A 141 -1.81 -11.38 -37.66
CA MET A 141 -2.47 -10.75 -36.51
C MET A 141 -3.38 -11.73 -35.76
N ALA A 142 -4.14 -12.55 -36.48
CA ALA A 142 -5.00 -13.55 -35.87
C ALA A 142 -4.20 -14.63 -35.11
N LEU A 143 -3.06 -15.07 -35.65
CA LEU A 143 -2.21 -16.05 -34.99
C LEU A 143 -1.44 -15.49 -33.79
N ASP A 144 -1.07 -14.21 -33.81
CA ASP A 144 -0.50 -13.53 -32.63
C ASP A 144 -1.52 -13.50 -31.48
N ILE A 145 -2.77 -13.20 -31.80
CA ILE A 145 -3.89 -13.25 -30.85
C ILE A 145 -4.11 -14.67 -30.30
N VAL A 146 -4.07 -15.70 -31.17
CA VAL A 146 -4.17 -17.11 -30.76
C VAL A 146 -3.01 -17.52 -29.85
N LEU A 147 -1.79 -17.10 -30.15
CA LEU A 147 -0.61 -17.34 -29.31
C LEU A 147 -0.69 -16.68 -27.93
N ARG A 148 -1.36 -15.52 -27.82
CA ARG A 148 -1.62 -14.83 -26.55
C ARG A 148 -2.73 -15.50 -25.71
N GLY A 149 -3.51 -16.39 -26.30
CA GLY A 149 -4.57 -17.17 -25.65
C GLY A 149 -5.93 -16.50 -25.75
N VAL A 150 -6.82 -17.05 -26.58
CA VAL A 150 -8.20 -16.60 -26.75
C VAL A 150 -9.21 -17.72 -26.51
N SER A 151 -10.39 -17.36 -25.99
CA SER A 151 -11.51 -18.30 -25.85
C SER A 151 -12.09 -18.66 -27.23
N ASN A 152 -12.70 -19.85 -27.34
CA ASN A 152 -13.31 -20.33 -28.59
C ASN A 152 -14.43 -19.40 -29.10
N ILE A 153 -15.14 -18.71 -28.19
CA ILE A 153 -16.21 -17.76 -28.51
C ILE A 153 -15.63 -16.50 -29.17
N ARG A 154 -14.54 -15.96 -28.60
CA ARG A 154 -13.82 -14.81 -29.14
C ARG A 154 -13.16 -15.14 -30.48
N LEU A 155 -12.62 -16.35 -30.62
CA LEU A 155 -12.11 -16.86 -31.87
C LEU A 155 -13.22 -16.90 -32.94
N ALA A 156 -14.41 -17.44 -32.63
CA ALA A 156 -15.52 -17.49 -33.58
C ALA A 156 -15.96 -16.09 -34.08
N ALA A 157 -15.99 -15.09 -33.18
CA ALA A 157 -16.28 -13.70 -33.54
C ALA A 157 -15.16 -13.05 -34.40
N MET A 158 -13.89 -13.34 -34.11
CA MET A 158 -12.76 -12.93 -34.96
C MET A 158 -12.81 -13.58 -36.34
N LEU A 159 -13.12 -14.88 -36.40
CA LEU A 159 -13.28 -15.63 -37.65
C LEU A 159 -14.45 -15.10 -38.50
N ALA A 160 -15.54 -14.63 -37.88
CA ALA A 160 -16.66 -14.02 -38.58
C ALA A 160 -16.32 -12.64 -39.18
N SER A 161 -15.41 -11.89 -38.55
CA SER A 161 -14.99 -10.54 -38.97
C SER A 161 -13.78 -10.52 -39.90
N LEU A 162 -13.07 -11.64 -40.06
CA LEU A 162 -11.93 -11.84 -40.96
C LEU A 162 -12.22 -11.53 -42.44
N HIS A 163 -13.49 -11.40 -42.81
CA HIS A 163 -13.93 -11.09 -44.17
C HIS A 163 -14.55 -9.68 -44.35
N GLY A 164 -14.51 -8.80 -43.33
CA GLY A 164 -15.11 -7.46 -43.32
C GLY A 164 -14.13 -6.28 -43.14
N ASP A 165 -14.67 -5.05 -43.05
CA ASP A 165 -13.94 -3.76 -43.13
C ASP A 165 -12.84 -3.54 -42.07
N SER A 166 -11.63 -3.29 -42.60
CA SER A 166 -10.41 -2.74 -41.99
C SER A 166 -9.83 -3.48 -40.78
N ILE A 167 -8.61 -4.00 -41.00
CA ILE A 167 -7.68 -4.64 -40.05
C ILE A 167 -7.55 -3.86 -38.72
N ALA A 168 -7.71 -2.54 -38.75
CA ALA A 168 -7.65 -1.67 -37.57
C ALA A 168 -8.78 -1.93 -36.55
N LYS A 169 -9.95 -2.41 -36.97
CA LYS A 169 -11.03 -2.76 -36.05
C LYS A 169 -10.73 -4.06 -35.28
N MET A 170 -9.99 -5.01 -35.84
CA MET A 170 -9.72 -6.31 -35.18
C MET A 170 -8.86 -6.17 -33.91
N VAL A 171 -7.99 -5.16 -33.85
CA VAL A 171 -7.10 -4.88 -32.71
C VAL A 171 -7.78 -4.01 -31.65
N HIS A 172 -8.66 -3.10 -32.05
CA HIS A 172 -9.37 -2.18 -31.14
C HIS A 172 -10.77 -2.66 -30.72
N SER A 173 -11.40 -3.59 -31.45
CA SER A 173 -12.75 -4.08 -31.15
C SER A 173 -12.77 -5.28 -30.22
N ALA A 174 -11.62 -5.84 -29.86
CA ALA A 174 -11.51 -7.05 -29.04
C ALA A 174 -12.30 -6.97 -27.71
N TYR A 175 -12.38 -5.76 -27.13
CA TYR A 175 -13.11 -5.49 -25.90
C TYR A 175 -14.57 -5.07 -26.18
N SER A 176 -14.81 -4.32 -27.25
CA SER A 176 -16.12 -3.73 -27.58
C SER A 176 -17.11 -4.72 -28.20
N THR A 177 -16.65 -5.74 -28.92
CA THR A 177 -17.53 -6.77 -29.50
C THR A 177 -18.03 -7.77 -28.46
N GLU A 178 -17.24 -8.01 -27.41
CA GLU A 178 -17.63 -8.86 -26.27
C GLU A 178 -18.80 -8.23 -25.50
N SER A 179 -18.79 -6.90 -25.34
CA SER A 179 -19.89 -6.13 -24.76
C SER A 179 -21.17 -6.18 -25.61
N LYS A 180 -21.05 -6.16 -26.95
CA LYS A 180 -22.19 -6.25 -27.87
C LYS A 180 -22.88 -7.62 -27.88
N ILE A 181 -22.10 -8.71 -27.80
CA ILE A 181 -22.65 -10.08 -27.85
C ILE A 181 -23.38 -10.43 -26.54
N ARG A 182 -23.02 -9.77 -25.44
CA ARG A 182 -23.68 -9.89 -24.13
C ARG A 182 -24.97 -9.06 -23.99
N GLY A 183 -25.53 -8.54 -25.09
CA GLY A 183 -26.84 -7.88 -25.09
C GLY A 183 -26.84 -6.48 -24.48
N ALA A 184 -25.70 -5.80 -24.39
CA ALA A 184 -25.68 -4.38 -24.04
C ALA A 184 -26.02 -3.51 -25.27
N ASP A 185 -27.18 -2.84 -25.24
CA ASP A 185 -27.63 -1.92 -26.29
C ASP A 185 -26.59 -0.82 -26.59
N SER A 186 -26.44 -0.49 -27.89
CA SER A 186 -25.43 0.47 -28.35
C SER A 186 -25.91 1.93 -28.34
N TRP A 187 -24.94 2.83 -28.13
CA TRP A 187 -25.02 4.30 -28.14
C TRP A 187 -25.69 4.99 -29.35
N SER A 188 -26.13 4.28 -30.38
CA SER A 188 -26.88 4.85 -31.51
C SER A 188 -28.30 5.30 -31.15
N ASN A 189 -28.87 4.82 -30.04
CA ASN A 189 -30.14 5.35 -29.51
C ASN A 189 -29.95 6.65 -28.69
N VAL A 190 -28.72 7.05 -28.37
CA VAL A 190 -28.42 8.28 -27.63
C VAL A 190 -28.33 9.50 -28.54
N GLU A 191 -28.01 9.33 -29.83
CA GLU A 191 -28.00 10.43 -30.82
C GLU A 191 -29.42 10.98 -31.09
N VAL A 192 -30.45 10.13 -31.03
CA VAL A 192 -31.85 10.57 -31.20
C VAL A 192 -32.28 11.48 -30.05
N HIS A 193 -31.82 11.20 -28.82
CA HIS A 193 -32.10 12.04 -27.65
C HIS A 193 -31.30 13.34 -27.63
N SER A 194 -30.09 13.37 -28.20
CA SER A 194 -29.33 14.63 -28.30
C SER A 194 -29.92 15.58 -29.36
N ALA A 195 -30.45 15.04 -30.46
CA ALA A 195 -31.12 15.83 -31.48
C ALA A 195 -32.45 16.45 -30.97
N GLU A 196 -33.23 15.71 -30.16
CA GLU A 196 -34.41 16.25 -29.49
C GLU A 196 -34.04 17.34 -28.46
N HIS A 197 -32.91 17.17 -27.76
CA HIS A 197 -32.42 18.14 -26.78
C HIS A 197 -31.92 19.45 -27.43
N GLU A 198 -31.16 19.37 -28.53
CA GLU A 198 -30.75 20.57 -29.30
C GLU A 198 -31.97 21.29 -29.91
N SER A 199 -32.98 20.55 -30.38
CA SER A 199 -34.22 21.16 -30.90
C SER A 199 -34.99 21.92 -29.81
N SER A 200 -34.91 21.45 -28.56
CA SER A 200 -35.56 22.07 -27.40
C SER A 200 -34.80 23.31 -26.91
N GLU A 201 -33.46 23.32 -26.97
CA GLU A 201 -32.64 24.51 -26.70
C GLU A 201 -32.85 25.62 -27.74
N VAL A 202 -33.01 25.27 -29.01
CA VAL A 202 -33.34 26.23 -30.07
C VAL A 202 -34.76 26.79 -29.92
N ALA A 203 -35.70 26.00 -29.40
CA ALA A 203 -37.05 26.49 -29.07
C ALA A 203 -37.06 27.46 -27.88
N PHE A 204 -36.23 27.21 -26.86
CA PHE A 204 -36.14 28.08 -25.68
C PHE A 204 -35.41 29.39 -25.95
N SER A 205 -34.35 29.36 -26.77
CA SER A 205 -33.53 30.54 -27.10
C SER A 205 -34.24 31.59 -27.96
N ASN A 206 -35.38 31.25 -28.59
CA ASN A 206 -36.19 32.18 -29.39
C ASN A 206 -37.37 32.80 -28.60
N THR A 207 -37.49 32.54 -27.30
CA THR A 207 -38.52 33.18 -26.47
C THR A 207 -37.97 34.46 -25.83
N SER A 208 -38.40 35.63 -26.33
CA SER A 208 -38.10 36.93 -25.74
C SER A 208 -39.26 37.43 -24.88
N PHE A 209 -38.96 37.95 -23.68
CA PHE A 209 -39.93 38.57 -22.78
C PHE A 209 -39.70 40.09 -22.79
N GLU A 210 -40.74 40.90 -23.04
CA GLU A 210 -40.64 42.36 -22.92
C GLU A 210 -40.68 42.77 -21.45
N LEU A 211 -39.72 43.61 -21.04
CA LEU A 211 -39.60 44.15 -19.70
C LEU A 211 -40.52 45.38 -19.50
N PRO A 212 -41.17 45.55 -18.34
CA PRO A 212 -42.01 46.71 -18.05
C PRO A 212 -41.23 48.03 -18.12
N VAL A 213 -41.87 49.09 -18.63
CA VAL A 213 -41.27 50.41 -18.90
C VAL A 213 -40.58 51.02 -17.66
N GLU A 214 -41.07 50.70 -16.47
CA GLU A 214 -40.50 51.13 -15.18
C GLU A 214 -39.07 50.60 -14.94
N THR A 215 -38.74 49.43 -15.50
CA THR A 215 -37.38 48.83 -15.38
C THR A 215 -36.39 49.38 -16.39
N LEU A 216 -36.87 49.98 -17.50
CA LEU A 216 -36.02 50.67 -18.47
C LEU A 216 -35.63 52.07 -17.96
N GLU A 217 -36.58 52.80 -17.37
CA GLU A 217 -36.34 54.15 -16.82
C GLU A 217 -35.35 54.14 -15.64
N ALA A 218 -35.40 53.12 -14.78
CA ALA A 218 -34.43 52.92 -13.70
C ALA A 218 -33.03 52.54 -14.21
N GLY A 219 -32.94 51.91 -15.38
CA GLY A 219 -31.68 51.56 -16.03
C GLY A 219 -31.00 52.76 -16.69
N ASP A 220 -31.77 53.66 -17.29
CA ASP A 220 -31.26 54.83 -18.00
C ASP A 220 -30.66 55.89 -17.05
N GLU A 221 -31.16 56.01 -15.81
CA GLU A 221 -30.56 56.88 -14.77
C GLU A 221 -29.17 56.38 -14.32
N VAL A 222 -28.96 55.07 -14.31
CA VAL A 222 -27.68 54.44 -13.90
C VAL A 222 -26.67 54.44 -15.06
N ALA A 223 -27.14 54.33 -16.30
CA ALA A 223 -26.27 54.41 -17.48
C ALA A 223 -25.69 55.83 -17.69
N ALA A 224 -26.45 56.89 -17.37
CA ALA A 224 -26.00 58.28 -17.49
C ALA A 224 -24.89 58.67 -16.49
N THR A 225 -24.75 57.95 -15.37
CA THR A 225 -23.70 58.19 -14.36
C THR A 225 -22.39 57.47 -14.68
N LEU A 226 -22.41 56.44 -15.52
CA LEU A 226 -21.23 55.63 -15.86
C LEU A 226 -20.52 56.06 -17.16
N ALA A 227 -21.15 56.87 -18.01
CA ALA A 227 -20.62 57.22 -19.33
C ALA A 227 -19.61 58.40 -19.37
N ARG A 228 -19.01 58.84 -18.25
CA ARG A 228 -18.16 60.06 -18.24
C ARG A 228 -16.66 59.87 -17.95
N SER A 229 -16.14 58.64 -18.00
CA SER A 229 -14.69 58.43 -18.03
C SER A 229 -14.28 57.42 -19.11
N GLU A 230 -14.56 57.80 -20.36
CA GLU A 230 -13.76 57.51 -21.56
C GLU A 230 -12.25 57.80 -21.30
N GLN A 231 -11.21 57.23 -21.93
CA GLN A 231 -10.94 56.36 -23.09
C GLN A 231 -9.40 56.11 -23.01
N GLY A 232 -8.84 54.90 -23.16
CA GLY A 232 -8.37 54.27 -24.43
C GLY A 232 -6.84 54.43 -24.66
N PRO A 233 -6.17 53.78 -25.66
CA PRO A 233 -6.32 52.40 -26.16
C PRO A 233 -5.01 51.68 -26.66
N ASP A 234 -5.12 50.36 -26.88
CA ASP A 234 -4.55 49.39 -27.88
C ASP A 234 -3.06 49.26 -28.32
N LYS A 235 -2.58 47.98 -28.40
CA LYS A 235 -2.10 47.20 -29.59
C LYS A 235 -1.06 46.08 -29.24
N GLU A 236 -1.35 44.79 -29.50
CA GLU A 236 -1.00 43.93 -30.66
C GLU A 236 0.34 43.13 -30.61
N GLN A 237 0.20 41.78 -30.71
CA GLN A 237 0.89 40.85 -31.65
C GLN A 237 2.35 40.36 -31.33
N VAL A 238 2.90 39.19 -31.75
CA VAL A 238 2.51 37.96 -32.48
C VAL A 238 3.74 36.98 -32.49
N SER A 239 3.45 35.67 -32.55
CA SER A 239 4.17 34.50 -33.13
C SER A 239 5.64 34.11 -32.83
N ASP A 240 5.77 32.82 -32.47
CA ASP A 240 6.47 31.71 -33.15
C ASP A 240 7.72 31.96 -34.02
N MET A 241 8.76 31.16 -33.75
CA MET A 241 9.30 30.07 -34.60
C MET A 241 10.71 29.75 -34.08
N ALA A 242 10.95 28.57 -33.51
CA ALA A 242 11.40 27.36 -34.21
C ALA A 242 12.94 27.27 -34.34
N ILE A 243 13.40 26.02 -34.49
CA ILE A 243 14.72 25.61 -35.04
C ILE A 243 15.84 25.60 -33.97
N VAL A 244 16.57 24.51 -33.68
CA VAL A 244 16.72 23.15 -34.23
C VAL A 244 17.83 22.49 -33.38
N LEU A 245 17.68 21.18 -33.10
CA LEU A 245 18.69 20.10 -33.06
C LEU A 245 20.06 20.36 -32.37
N SER A 246 20.70 19.46 -31.61
CA SER A 246 20.83 18.00 -31.68
C SER A 246 21.90 17.57 -30.65
N GLY A 247 21.93 16.29 -30.25
CA GLY A 247 23.19 15.59 -29.96
C GLY A 247 23.21 14.73 -28.69
N LEU A 248 22.97 13.42 -28.87
CA LEU A 248 23.18 12.35 -27.89
C LEU A 248 24.68 12.04 -27.67
N GLU A 249 25.03 11.46 -26.51
CA GLU A 249 25.80 10.20 -26.42
C GLU A 249 25.77 9.55 -25.01
N VAL A 250 25.89 8.22 -24.96
CA VAL A 250 25.70 7.30 -23.82
C VAL A 250 26.94 6.42 -23.65
N THR A 251 27.35 6.08 -22.42
CA THR A 251 28.19 4.90 -22.10
C THR A 251 27.97 4.40 -20.65
N THR A 252 27.34 3.24 -20.45
CA THR A 252 27.87 1.90 -20.03
C THR A 252 27.97 1.59 -18.50
N LEU A 253 27.25 0.54 -18.09
CA LEU A 253 27.27 -0.24 -16.81
C LEU A 253 28.49 -1.22 -16.73
N PRO A 254 28.88 -1.84 -15.57
CA PRO A 254 28.21 -3.02 -14.92
C PRO A 254 28.47 -3.19 -13.38
N PRO A 255 28.24 -4.36 -12.70
CA PRO A 255 26.97 -4.80 -12.09
C PRO A 255 27.06 -5.33 -10.62
N ALA A 256 25.97 -5.93 -10.12
CA ALA A 256 25.68 -6.41 -8.76
C ALA A 256 26.16 -7.86 -8.40
N ALA A 257 26.16 -8.19 -7.10
CA ALA A 257 26.13 -9.55 -6.52
C ALA A 257 25.44 -9.48 -5.13
N ALA A 258 24.24 -10.03 -4.89
CA ALA A 258 23.84 -11.43 -4.66
C ALA A 258 24.17 -11.98 -3.25
N THR A 259 23.14 -12.30 -2.44
CA THR A 259 22.93 -13.64 -1.82
C THR A 259 21.62 -13.68 -1.01
N GLU A 260 20.73 -14.60 -1.41
CA GLU A 260 19.52 -15.05 -0.71
C GLU A 260 19.86 -16.12 0.36
N SER A 261 18.95 -16.34 1.33
CA SER A 261 19.00 -17.42 2.31
C SER A 261 17.87 -18.45 2.09
N THR A 262 18.25 -19.72 2.02
CA THR A 262 17.42 -20.93 1.91
C THR A 262 16.68 -21.27 3.21
N HIS A 263 15.41 -21.68 3.11
CA HIS A 263 14.60 -22.24 4.20
C HIS A 263 14.33 -23.74 3.92
N ILE A 264 14.49 -24.60 4.93
CA ILE A 264 14.25 -26.05 4.92
C ILE A 264 13.27 -26.34 6.07
N GLY A 265 12.19 -27.08 5.79
CA GLY A 265 11.12 -27.42 6.73
C GLY A 265 11.27 -28.78 7.42
N VAL A 266 10.39 -29.07 8.39
CA VAL A 266 10.13 -30.42 8.93
C VAL A 266 8.67 -30.53 9.42
N GLU A 267 8.01 -31.65 9.09
CA GLU A 267 6.67 -32.12 9.49
C GLU A 267 6.67 -32.91 10.82
N GLY A 268 5.55 -32.91 11.56
CA GLY A 268 5.17 -34.00 12.49
C GLY A 268 4.29 -33.62 13.70
N PHE A 269 3.18 -34.37 13.88
CA PHE A 269 2.22 -34.47 15.01
C PHE A 269 1.13 -33.37 15.14
N GLU A 270 -0.16 -33.54 14.80
CA GLU A 270 -1.23 -34.56 15.00
C GLU A 270 -2.10 -34.31 16.27
N GLY A 271 -3.42 -34.17 16.07
CA GLY A 271 -4.43 -34.04 17.12
C GLY A 271 -5.80 -33.54 16.63
N ASP A 272 -6.57 -34.42 15.99
CA ASP A 272 -7.96 -34.22 15.57
C ASP A 272 -8.95 -34.04 16.75
N TYR A 273 -9.84 -33.05 16.64
CA TYR A 273 -11.15 -33.09 17.32
C TYR A 273 -12.26 -32.79 16.31
N GLY A 274 -13.11 -33.78 16.13
CA GLY A 274 -14.03 -33.94 15.01
C GLY A 274 -15.12 -32.89 14.86
N GLY A 275 -15.41 -32.59 13.59
CA GLY A 275 -16.55 -31.82 13.14
C GLY A 275 -16.84 -32.10 11.66
N ILE A 276 -17.48 -33.25 11.41
CA ILE A 276 -18.22 -33.65 10.19
C ILE A 276 -17.46 -33.41 8.86
N GLU A 277 -16.77 -34.46 8.42
CA GLU A 277 -16.18 -34.58 7.09
C GLU A 277 -17.24 -34.44 5.98
N PHE A 278 -16.98 -33.58 5.01
CA PHE A 278 -17.56 -33.67 3.68
C PHE A 278 -16.44 -34.11 2.71
N SER A 279 -16.68 -35.23 2.03
CA SER A 279 -15.99 -35.75 0.83
C SER A 279 -14.59 -35.20 0.52
N LYS A 280 -13.57 -36.07 0.62
CA LYS A 280 -12.17 -35.85 0.21
C LYS A 280 -11.95 -35.66 -1.32
N ASP A 281 -12.99 -35.38 -2.09
CA ASP A 281 -12.94 -35.23 -3.55
C ASP A 281 -13.21 -33.79 -4.02
N GLY A 282 -13.02 -32.78 -3.16
CA GLY A 282 -13.19 -31.36 -3.50
C GLY A 282 -12.01 -30.51 -3.06
N SER A 283 -11.56 -29.59 -3.94
CA SER A 283 -10.45 -28.67 -3.69
C SER A 283 -10.64 -27.79 -2.45
N THR A 284 -9.59 -27.55 -1.68
CA THR A 284 -9.58 -26.62 -0.55
C THR A 284 -9.78 -25.15 -1.00
N LEU A 285 -10.20 -24.25 -0.10
CA LEU A 285 -10.45 -22.82 -0.44
C LEU A 285 -9.25 -22.16 -1.15
N PRO A 286 -7.99 -22.43 -0.74
CA PRO A 286 -6.82 -22.01 -1.51
C PRO A 286 -6.69 -22.68 -2.88
N GLU A 287 -6.96 -23.98 -2.99
CA GLU A 287 -6.83 -24.79 -4.22
C GLU A 287 -7.79 -24.35 -5.33
N ASP A 288 -8.98 -23.83 -5.01
CA ASP A 288 -9.89 -23.25 -6.02
C ASP A 288 -9.26 -22.10 -6.81
N PHE A 289 -8.21 -21.47 -6.28
CA PHE A 289 -7.51 -20.36 -6.91
C PHE A 289 -6.06 -20.73 -7.31
N GLU A 290 -5.68 -22.00 -7.23
CA GLU A 290 -4.40 -22.47 -7.77
C GLU A 290 -4.33 -22.21 -9.28
N GLY A 291 -3.23 -21.59 -9.73
CA GLY A 291 -3.06 -21.07 -11.10
C GLY A 291 -3.38 -19.58 -11.29
N ILE A 292 -4.15 -18.95 -10.39
CA ILE A 292 -4.45 -17.49 -10.41
C ILE A 292 -3.63 -16.74 -9.33
N ASN A 293 -2.82 -17.46 -8.56
CA ASN A 293 -1.96 -16.93 -7.49
C ASN A 293 -0.74 -16.12 -8.00
N GLN A 294 -0.53 -16.00 -9.32
CA GLN A 294 0.54 -15.16 -9.87
C GLN A 294 0.29 -13.67 -9.58
N ALA A 295 1.36 -12.90 -9.38
CA ALA A 295 1.26 -11.44 -9.34
C ALA A 295 0.54 -10.95 -10.61
N TRP A 296 -0.27 -9.90 -10.47
CA TRP A 296 -0.95 -9.14 -11.53
C TRP A 296 -0.42 -9.51 -12.92
N GLY A 297 -1.17 -10.33 -13.67
CA GLY A 297 -0.67 -10.89 -14.93
C GLY A 297 -0.19 -9.79 -15.88
N GLY A 298 1.10 -9.85 -16.22
CA GLY A 298 1.83 -8.78 -16.91
C GLY A 298 2.92 -8.24 -15.98
N GLY A 299 4.15 -8.73 -16.16
CA GLY A 299 5.30 -8.24 -15.42
C GLY A 299 5.40 -6.73 -15.56
N LEU A 300 5.17 -6.03 -14.46
CA LEU A 300 5.55 -4.66 -14.23
C LEU A 300 6.01 -4.66 -12.78
N ASP A 301 7.33 -4.80 -12.61
CA ASP A 301 8.01 -4.62 -11.34
C ASP A 301 7.72 -3.19 -10.83
N ALA A 302 7.75 -2.97 -9.51
CA ALA A 302 7.49 -1.65 -8.93
C ALA A 302 8.56 -0.59 -9.31
N SER A 303 9.51 -0.97 -10.18
CA SER A 303 10.60 -0.19 -10.75
C SER A 303 10.20 0.57 -12.04
N GLU A 304 9.04 0.34 -12.63
CA GLU A 304 8.57 1.08 -13.82
C GLU A 304 7.84 2.40 -13.52
N PHE A 305 7.81 2.82 -12.25
CA PHE A 305 7.48 4.20 -11.87
C PHE A 305 8.63 5.20 -12.12
N VAL A 306 9.76 4.74 -12.64
CA VAL A 306 10.90 5.60 -12.96
C VAL A 306 11.18 5.56 -14.45
N ASP A 307 10.37 6.30 -15.22
CA ASP A 307 10.87 6.91 -16.44
C ASP A 307 11.25 8.37 -16.16
N SER A 308 12.54 8.62 -16.37
CA SER A 308 13.27 9.85 -16.05
C SER A 308 12.68 11.10 -16.71
N LYS A 309 12.03 11.96 -15.91
CA LYS A 309 12.02 13.41 -16.15
C LYS A 309 12.97 14.10 -15.17
N LYS A 310 14.08 14.61 -15.73
CA LYS A 310 14.97 15.59 -15.07
C LYS A 310 14.14 16.79 -14.60
N VAL A 311 14.14 17.03 -13.30
CA VAL A 311 13.93 18.37 -12.73
C VAL A 311 15.28 19.09 -12.70
N VAL A 312 15.28 20.35 -13.13
CA VAL A 312 16.41 21.27 -13.15
C VAL A 312 16.89 21.53 -11.72
N LYS A 313 18.19 21.36 -11.46
CA LYS A 313 18.88 21.94 -10.30
C LYS A 313 19.23 23.41 -10.59
N PRO A 314 18.97 24.36 -9.68
CA PRO A 314 19.74 25.60 -9.60
C PRO A 314 21.14 25.29 -9.06
N GLY A 315 22.11 26.05 -9.56
CA GLY A 315 23.54 25.75 -9.54
C GLY A 315 24.26 25.80 -8.19
N LEU A 316 25.46 25.21 -8.25
CA LEU A 316 26.51 25.14 -7.24
C LEU A 316 26.99 26.52 -6.78
N GLY A 317 27.31 26.61 -5.49
CA GLY A 317 28.21 27.61 -4.94
C GLY A 317 28.83 27.11 -3.64
N GLY A 318 30.06 26.59 -3.72
CA GLY A 318 30.96 26.53 -2.57
C GLY A 318 31.07 25.19 -1.84
N LEU A 319 31.68 24.19 -2.46
CA LEU A 319 32.35 23.10 -1.73
C LEU A 319 33.69 22.77 -2.39
N GLU A 320 34.53 23.78 -2.57
CA GLU A 320 35.99 23.62 -2.64
C GLU A 320 36.56 24.18 -1.34
N LEU A 321 36.60 23.33 -0.32
CA LEU A 321 37.62 23.29 0.72
C LEU A 321 37.11 22.30 1.75
N LEU A 322 37.72 21.12 1.80
CA LEU A 322 38.02 20.36 3.02
C LEU A 322 38.42 18.95 2.60
N GLU A 323 39.66 18.81 2.14
CA GLU A 323 40.49 17.65 2.44
C GLU A 323 41.94 18.01 2.08
N THR A 324 42.65 18.67 3.00
CA THR A 324 44.08 18.43 3.24
C THR A 324 44.52 19.06 4.56
N SER A 325 45.36 18.31 5.28
CA SER A 325 46.36 18.72 6.27
C SER A 325 45.92 19.15 7.68
N ASP A 326 46.26 18.26 8.62
CA ASP A 326 46.99 18.45 9.89
C ASP A 326 46.61 19.54 10.89
N ALA A 327 46.55 19.08 12.14
CA ALA A 327 46.35 19.84 13.36
C ALA A 327 47.54 20.76 13.70
N PRO A 328 47.26 21.87 14.42
CA PRO A 328 48.22 22.41 15.37
C PRO A 328 47.68 22.40 16.81
N VAL A 329 48.64 22.34 17.73
CA VAL A 329 48.51 22.17 19.17
C VAL A 329 48.52 23.51 19.93
N ALA A 330 47.72 23.57 21.00
CA ALA A 330 47.81 24.35 22.26
C ALA A 330 47.63 25.90 22.29
N LYS A 331 46.72 26.39 23.15
CA LYS A 331 47.00 26.84 24.54
C LYS A 331 45.73 27.37 25.24
N THR A 332 45.67 27.12 26.55
CA THR A 332 44.67 27.57 27.54
C THR A 332 44.67 29.07 27.80
N ALA A 333 43.49 29.71 27.91
CA ALA A 333 43.20 30.75 28.90
C ALA A 333 41.68 31.01 29.04
N SER A 334 41.30 31.36 30.26
CA SER A 334 40.00 31.61 30.88
C SER A 334 39.18 32.80 30.37
N GLY A 335 37.85 32.71 30.54
CA GLY A 335 37.04 33.86 30.99
C GLY A 335 35.89 34.31 30.07
N ALA A 336 34.68 34.22 30.62
CA ALA A 336 33.49 35.05 30.38
C ALA A 336 32.60 34.85 29.14
N GLU A 337 31.31 34.64 29.47
CA GLU A 337 30.09 35.07 28.76
C GLU A 337 29.64 34.29 27.52
N LEU A 338 28.95 33.18 27.82
CA LEU A 338 27.84 32.67 27.02
C LEU A 338 26.67 33.67 27.09
N ASN A 339 26.43 34.39 26.00
CA ASN A 339 25.12 34.95 25.67
C ASN A 339 24.82 34.63 24.21
N ASN A 340 23.59 34.20 23.95
CA ASN A 340 22.98 33.85 22.65
C ASN A 340 23.15 32.40 22.18
N LEU A 341 22.62 31.45 22.96
CA LEU A 341 22.16 30.16 22.45
C LEU A 341 20.78 29.75 23.02
N GLU A 342 20.01 30.72 23.52
CA GLU A 342 18.69 30.51 24.13
C GLU A 342 17.53 30.75 23.16
N ASP A 343 17.79 31.20 21.92
CA ASP A 343 16.73 31.68 21.02
C ASP A 343 16.26 30.66 19.96
N LEU A 344 16.66 29.38 20.07
CA LEU A 344 16.29 28.35 19.09
C LEU A 344 15.58 27.11 19.65
N VAL A 345 15.29 27.05 20.95
CA VAL A 345 14.76 25.83 21.58
C VAL A 345 13.52 26.10 22.41
N VAL A 346 12.50 26.79 21.88
CA VAL A 346 11.17 26.66 22.49
C VAL A 346 10.01 26.99 21.55
N LYS A 347 9.21 25.99 21.16
CA LYS A 347 7.76 26.13 20.88
C LYS A 347 7.09 24.74 20.83
N LYS A 348 6.28 24.41 21.84
CA LYS A 348 5.10 23.52 21.72
C LYS A 348 4.08 24.15 20.76
N PRO A 349 3.19 23.40 20.10
CA PRO A 349 2.06 23.97 19.38
C PRO A 349 0.92 24.25 20.37
N GLU A 350 0.86 25.46 20.91
CA GLU A 350 -0.45 26.07 21.22
C GLU A 350 -1.22 26.19 19.90
N MET A 351 -2.54 25.95 19.86
CA MET A 351 -3.36 26.30 18.69
C MET A 351 -3.17 27.79 18.43
N LYS A 352 -2.34 28.14 17.43
CA LYS A 352 -2.00 29.52 17.10
C LYS A 352 -3.15 30.25 16.39
N GLY A 353 -4.20 29.54 16.02
CA GLY A 353 -5.36 30.01 15.27
C GLY A 353 -6.33 28.86 14.97
N PRO A 354 -7.40 29.10 14.18
CA PRO A 354 -8.31 28.05 13.73
C PRO A 354 -7.60 27.00 12.89
N GLU A 355 -8.01 25.74 13.02
CA GLU A 355 -7.43 24.59 12.30
C GLU A 355 -8.41 24.03 11.27
N MET A 356 -7.92 23.70 10.08
CA MET A 356 -8.73 23.08 9.03
C MET A 356 -8.17 21.72 8.63
N HIS A 357 -9.04 20.77 8.31
CA HIS A 357 -8.63 19.48 7.75
C HIS A 357 -9.62 18.96 6.71
N ILE A 358 -9.10 18.21 5.74
CA ILE A 358 -9.86 17.55 4.70
C ILE A 358 -10.06 16.08 5.08
N TYR A 359 -11.31 15.64 5.04
CA TYR A 359 -11.69 14.23 5.16
C TYR A 359 -12.35 13.76 3.87
N GLU A 360 -11.82 12.71 3.25
CA GLU A 360 -12.32 12.19 1.98
C GLU A 360 -12.85 10.76 2.13
N VAL A 361 -14.00 10.52 1.53
CA VAL A 361 -14.59 9.20 1.40
C VAL A 361 -14.71 8.84 -0.07
N ILE A 362 -14.14 7.71 -0.46
CA ILE A 362 -14.25 7.19 -1.81
C ILE A 362 -15.09 5.92 -1.77
N HIS A 363 -16.06 5.84 -2.68
CA HIS A 363 -16.86 4.66 -2.93
C HIS A 363 -16.50 4.13 -4.32
N ALA A 364 -15.99 2.91 -4.39
CA ALA A 364 -15.70 2.22 -5.64
C ALA A 364 -16.50 0.92 -5.73
N GLU A 365 -17.18 0.71 -6.85
CA GLU A 365 -17.90 -0.51 -7.19
C GLU A 365 -17.15 -1.24 -8.29
N PHE A 366 -16.84 -2.50 -8.04
CA PHE A 366 -16.20 -3.43 -8.96
C PHE A 366 -17.19 -4.52 -9.33
N ARG A 367 -17.37 -4.71 -10.63
CA ARG A 367 -18.08 -5.85 -11.20
C ARG A 367 -17.03 -6.77 -11.80
N GLU A 368 -16.83 -7.91 -11.16
CA GLU A 368 -15.68 -8.76 -11.44
C GLU A 368 -14.36 -7.98 -11.34
N SER A 369 -13.56 -7.88 -12.41
CA SER A 369 -12.30 -7.13 -12.39
C SER A 369 -12.41 -5.70 -12.95
N GLU A 370 -13.62 -5.24 -13.28
CA GLU A 370 -13.85 -3.92 -13.89
C GLU A 370 -14.46 -2.94 -12.89
N LEU A 371 -13.92 -1.71 -12.87
CA LEU A 371 -14.50 -0.62 -12.09
C LEU A 371 -15.79 -0.15 -12.77
N ALA A 372 -16.93 -0.43 -12.15
CA ALA A 372 -18.25 -0.05 -12.67
C ALA A 372 -18.61 1.39 -12.27
N ARG A 373 -18.35 1.78 -11.03
CA ARG A 373 -18.64 3.14 -10.52
C ARG A 373 -17.57 3.57 -9.52
N ALA A 374 -17.21 4.85 -9.55
CA ALA A 374 -16.38 5.46 -8.52
C ALA A 374 -16.88 6.86 -8.21
N GLY A 375 -16.83 7.25 -6.94
CA GLY A 375 -17.13 8.61 -6.52
C GLY A 375 -16.38 8.98 -5.25
N LEU A 376 -15.82 10.18 -5.25
CA LEU A 376 -15.21 10.80 -4.07
C LEU A 376 -16.13 11.88 -3.53
N MET A 377 -16.33 11.87 -2.21
CA MET A 377 -16.91 12.97 -1.45
C MET A 377 -15.89 13.44 -0.42
N GLY A 378 -15.51 14.72 -0.48
CA GLY A 378 -14.66 15.36 0.51
C GLY A 378 -15.45 16.31 1.39
N ILE A 379 -15.06 16.40 2.65
CA ILE A 379 -15.59 17.33 3.64
C ILE A 379 -14.41 18.08 4.26
N VAL A 380 -14.48 19.40 4.24
CA VAL A 380 -13.57 20.28 4.95
C VAL A 380 -14.17 20.59 6.30
N TYR A 381 -13.44 20.25 7.36
CA TYR A 381 -13.80 20.53 8.74
C TYR A 381 -12.97 21.70 9.26
N LEU A 382 -13.60 22.50 10.12
CA LEU A 382 -13.00 23.59 10.86
C LEU A 382 -13.07 23.28 12.36
N LYS A 383 -11.94 23.47 13.03
CA LYS A 383 -11.84 23.51 14.48
C LYS A 383 -11.47 24.93 14.91
N THR A 384 -12.38 25.60 15.60
CA THR A 384 -12.16 26.96 16.10
C THR A 384 -11.40 26.94 17.43
N LEU A 385 -10.88 28.09 17.85
CA LEU A 385 -10.34 28.23 19.20
C LEU A 385 -11.46 28.07 20.24
N PRO A 386 -11.19 27.41 21.39
CA PRO A 386 -12.17 27.27 22.45
C PRO A 386 -12.57 28.65 23.03
N PRO A 387 -13.83 28.83 23.47
CA PRO A 387 -14.29 30.08 24.05
C PRO A 387 -13.49 30.43 25.32
N LYS A 388 -13.02 31.68 25.43
CA LYS A 388 -12.27 32.16 26.60
C LYS A 388 -13.22 32.34 27.79
N SER A 389 -12.85 31.81 28.95
CA SER A 389 -13.66 31.85 30.19
C SER A 389 -13.76 33.23 30.87
N SER A 390 -13.38 34.32 30.20
CA SER A 390 -13.43 35.69 30.70
C SER A 390 -14.44 36.47 29.88
N GLY A 391 -15.42 37.12 30.53
CA GLY A 391 -16.58 37.82 29.91
C GLY A 391 -16.28 39.03 29.01
N GLU A 392 -15.24 38.95 28.17
CA GLU A 392 -15.10 39.73 26.94
C GLU A 392 -16.03 39.14 25.86
N PRO A 393 -16.54 39.96 24.92
CA PRO A 393 -17.36 39.44 23.82
C PRO A 393 -16.59 38.38 23.04
N GLU A 394 -17.19 37.20 22.88
CA GLU A 394 -16.64 36.08 22.12
C GLU A 394 -16.25 36.58 20.72
N ALA A 395 -14.95 36.66 20.44
CA ALA A 395 -14.48 37.05 19.12
C ALA A 395 -14.86 35.95 18.13
N GLU A 396 -15.78 36.26 17.21
CA GLU A 396 -16.17 35.36 16.12
C GLU A 396 -14.94 34.97 15.31
N THR A 397 -14.83 33.69 14.94
CA THR A 397 -13.77 33.22 14.05
C THR A 397 -14.13 33.64 12.63
N GLU A 398 -13.37 34.59 12.09
CA GLU A 398 -13.57 35.16 10.75
C GLU A 398 -12.28 35.13 9.94
N PHE A 399 -12.28 34.44 8.80
CA PHE A 399 -11.16 34.42 7.86
C PHE A 399 -11.60 33.97 6.46
N SER A 400 -10.74 34.16 5.47
CA SER A 400 -11.00 33.72 4.09
C SER A 400 -9.93 32.75 3.61
N PHE A 401 -10.33 31.76 2.82
CA PHE A 401 -9.43 30.76 2.24
C PHE A 401 -9.76 30.50 0.78
N LYS A 402 -8.75 30.10 0.01
CA LYS A 402 -8.84 29.68 -1.39
C LYS A 402 -8.73 28.16 -1.47
N VAL A 403 -9.51 27.56 -2.35
CA VAL A 403 -9.39 26.14 -2.69
C VAL A 403 -8.70 26.02 -4.04
N GLU A 404 -7.59 25.28 -4.10
CA GLU A 404 -6.88 24.98 -5.36
C GLU A 404 -7.05 23.50 -5.76
N GLY A 405 -6.71 23.14 -6.99
CA GLY A 405 -6.86 21.76 -7.48
C GLY A 405 -8.28 21.38 -7.92
N THR A 406 -9.14 22.35 -8.22
CA THR A 406 -10.58 22.11 -8.45
C THR A 406 -10.94 21.52 -9.83
N ASN A 407 -9.96 21.19 -10.68
CA ASN A 407 -10.18 20.74 -12.07
C ASN A 407 -11.08 19.48 -12.17
N GLY A 408 -11.07 18.64 -11.14
CA GLY A 408 -11.90 17.42 -11.06
C GLY A 408 -13.23 17.58 -10.32
N VAL A 409 -13.50 18.74 -9.72
CA VAL A 409 -14.63 18.94 -8.81
C VAL A 409 -15.92 19.13 -9.60
N LYS A 410 -16.92 18.29 -9.31
CA LYS A 410 -18.27 18.35 -9.89
C LYS A 410 -19.11 19.45 -9.24
N ARG A 411 -19.08 19.57 -7.91
CA ARG A 411 -19.81 20.59 -7.16
C ARG A 411 -19.18 20.83 -5.79
N PHE A 412 -19.29 22.07 -5.32
CA PHE A 412 -19.13 22.43 -3.92
C PHE A 412 -20.51 22.65 -3.28
N VAL A 413 -20.64 22.28 -2.01
CA VAL A 413 -21.82 22.52 -1.17
C VAL A 413 -21.32 23.16 0.11
N MET A 414 -21.64 24.44 0.27
CA MET A 414 -21.26 25.22 1.45
C MET A 414 -22.27 25.01 2.57
N HIS A 415 -21.81 25.07 3.82
CA HIS A 415 -22.70 25.17 4.96
C HIS A 415 -23.19 26.63 5.08
N SER A 416 -24.41 26.89 4.60
CA SER A 416 -24.92 28.24 4.32
C SER A 416 -25.03 29.18 5.52
N SER A 417 -24.97 28.66 6.76
CA SER A 417 -25.03 29.49 7.97
C SER A 417 -23.69 30.14 8.33
N SER A 418 -22.57 29.61 7.83
CA SER A 418 -21.22 29.92 8.35
C SER A 418 -20.19 30.22 7.26
N VAL A 419 -20.52 29.93 5.99
CA VAL A 419 -19.62 30.08 4.85
C VAL A 419 -20.32 30.79 3.69
N SER A 420 -19.67 31.80 3.13
CA SER A 420 -20.07 32.48 1.90
C SER A 420 -19.02 32.30 0.80
N SER A 421 -19.46 32.26 -0.47
CA SER A 421 -18.56 32.23 -1.62
C SER A 421 -18.26 33.64 -2.08
N LEU A 422 -16.99 33.95 -2.30
CA LEU A 422 -16.52 35.24 -2.82
C LEU A 422 -16.21 35.17 -4.34
N GLY A 423 -16.51 34.05 -5.01
CA GLY A 423 -16.09 33.79 -6.39
C GLY A 423 -14.64 33.32 -6.49
N ASN A 424 -14.19 32.92 -7.69
CA ASN A 424 -12.81 32.47 -7.96
C ASN A 424 -12.25 31.41 -6.99
N GLN A 425 -13.10 30.46 -6.54
CA GLN A 425 -12.74 29.40 -5.59
C GLN A 425 -12.30 29.92 -4.21
N MET A 426 -12.71 31.16 -3.87
CA MET A 426 -12.51 31.80 -2.58
C MET A 426 -13.77 31.64 -1.71
N PHE A 427 -13.55 31.35 -0.43
CA PHE A 427 -14.59 31.18 0.57
C PHE A 427 -14.27 32.03 1.79
N HIS A 428 -15.31 32.58 2.40
CA HIS A 428 -15.22 33.36 3.62
C HIS A 428 -15.98 32.63 4.71
N VAL A 429 -15.33 32.42 5.85
CA VAL A 429 -15.89 31.73 7.01
C VAL A 429 -16.14 32.75 8.11
N ARG A 430 -17.33 32.70 8.68
CA ARG A 430 -17.70 33.44 9.88
C ARG A 430 -18.52 32.54 10.79
N THR A 431 -17.98 32.22 11.97
CA THR A 431 -18.64 31.33 12.92
C THR A 431 -18.30 31.69 14.38
N ALA A 432 -19.23 31.39 15.28
CA ALA A 432 -18.97 31.46 16.71
C ALA A 432 -17.92 30.39 17.12
N PRO A 433 -17.17 30.62 18.22
CA PRO A 433 -16.28 29.62 18.80
C PRO A 433 -17.03 28.33 19.16
N SER A 434 -16.44 27.20 18.86
CA SER A 434 -16.97 25.87 19.15
C SER A 434 -15.84 24.89 19.47
N ASP A 435 -16.08 24.03 20.45
CA ASP A 435 -15.18 22.93 20.78
C ASP A 435 -15.36 21.71 19.86
N GLN A 436 -16.42 21.70 19.02
CA GLN A 436 -16.72 20.62 18.08
C GLN A 436 -16.22 20.93 16.66
N LEU A 437 -15.95 19.87 15.89
CA LEU A 437 -15.56 20.00 14.48
C LEU A 437 -16.77 20.44 13.63
N ILE A 438 -16.63 21.57 12.95
CA ILE A 438 -17.68 22.17 12.12
C ILE A 438 -17.42 21.80 10.64
N PRO A 439 -18.32 21.06 9.97
CA PRO A 439 -18.20 20.83 8.53
C PRO A 439 -18.58 22.12 7.76
N ILE A 440 -17.61 22.74 7.11
CA ILE A 440 -17.79 24.07 6.48
C ILE A 440 -18.02 23.96 4.96
N LEU A 441 -17.38 22.99 4.30
CA LEU A 441 -17.46 22.80 2.86
C LEU A 441 -17.51 21.32 2.51
N LYS A 442 -18.39 20.92 1.62
CA LYS A 442 -18.39 19.58 1.01
C LYS A 442 -18.15 19.69 -0.48
N TYR A 443 -17.40 18.75 -1.04
CA TYR A 443 -17.19 18.67 -2.48
C TYR A 443 -17.32 17.23 -2.97
N SER A 444 -17.65 17.09 -4.25
CA SER A 444 -17.59 15.81 -4.93
C SER A 444 -16.85 15.91 -6.24
N LEU A 445 -16.15 14.85 -6.62
CA LEU A 445 -15.43 14.79 -7.89
C LEU A 445 -16.29 14.20 -9.00
N LEU A 446 -15.91 14.50 -10.24
CA LEU A 446 -16.36 13.73 -11.40
C LEU A 446 -15.83 12.29 -11.28
N PRO A 447 -16.60 11.26 -11.68
CA PRO A 447 -16.16 9.87 -11.61
C PRO A 447 -14.81 9.63 -12.30
N ARG A 448 -14.56 10.24 -13.46
CA ARG A 448 -13.30 10.16 -14.21
C ARG A 448 -12.09 10.78 -13.51
N ALA A 449 -12.32 11.68 -12.56
CA ALA A 449 -11.29 12.37 -11.79
C ALA A 449 -11.16 11.79 -10.38
N THR A 450 -11.94 10.76 -10.03
CA THR A 450 -11.87 10.11 -8.73
C THR A 450 -10.62 9.24 -8.66
N PRO A 451 -9.65 9.55 -7.77
CA PRO A 451 -8.47 8.72 -7.59
C PRO A 451 -8.88 7.37 -7.00
N LEU A 452 -8.29 6.27 -7.48
CA LEU A 452 -8.48 4.95 -6.90
C LEU A 452 -7.26 4.59 -6.05
N PRO A 453 -7.41 4.54 -4.72
CA PRO A 453 -6.27 4.33 -3.83
C PRO A 453 -5.65 2.94 -3.92
N LEU A 454 -6.47 1.94 -4.29
CA LEU A 454 -6.05 0.55 -4.43
C LEU A 454 -6.31 0.06 -5.84
N ARG A 455 -5.43 -0.80 -6.31
CA ARG A 455 -5.73 -1.67 -7.46
C ARG A 455 -6.43 -2.91 -6.91
N VAL A 456 -7.66 -3.14 -7.36
CA VAL A 456 -8.52 -4.25 -6.89
C VAL A 456 -8.85 -5.17 -8.06
N ARG A 457 -8.86 -6.47 -7.80
CA ARG A 457 -9.23 -7.52 -8.75
C ARG A 457 -10.20 -8.46 -8.05
N LEU A 458 -11.45 -8.50 -8.51
CA LEU A 458 -12.44 -9.44 -8.02
C LEU A 458 -12.63 -10.57 -9.06
N VAL A 459 -12.51 -11.81 -8.58
CA VAL A 459 -12.51 -13.04 -9.39
C VAL A 459 -13.57 -13.97 -8.82
N LYS A 460 -14.41 -14.53 -9.70
CA LYS A 460 -15.38 -15.59 -9.36
C LYS A 460 -15.01 -16.90 -10.07
N ARG A 461 -15.24 -18.03 -9.41
CA ARG A 461 -15.07 -19.37 -9.97
C ARG A 461 -16.25 -20.24 -9.53
N HIS A 462 -16.83 -20.97 -10.47
CA HIS A 462 -17.84 -21.98 -10.20
C HIS A 462 -17.20 -23.37 -10.34
N SER A 463 -17.39 -24.24 -9.34
CA SER A 463 -16.94 -25.63 -9.37
C SER A 463 -18.05 -26.52 -8.82
N GLY A 464 -18.72 -27.27 -9.70
CA GLY A 464 -19.94 -28.00 -9.34
C GLY A 464 -21.04 -27.04 -8.88
N THR A 465 -21.50 -27.18 -7.63
CA THR A 465 -22.47 -26.29 -6.96
C THR A 465 -21.82 -25.23 -6.07
N LEU A 466 -20.48 -25.11 -6.08
CA LEU A 466 -19.76 -24.17 -5.23
C LEU A 466 -19.38 -22.91 -6.02
N LEU A 467 -19.80 -21.75 -5.51
CA LEU A 467 -19.31 -20.45 -5.93
C LEU A 467 -18.18 -20.01 -5.00
N SER A 468 -17.00 -19.82 -5.58
CA SER A 468 -15.82 -19.27 -4.90
C SER A 468 -15.49 -17.88 -5.45
N VAL A 469 -15.33 -16.92 -4.56
CA VAL A 469 -15.05 -15.51 -4.89
C VAL A 469 -13.79 -15.06 -4.17
N MET A 470 -12.95 -14.29 -4.86
CA MET A 470 -11.73 -13.73 -4.32
C MET A 470 -11.56 -12.27 -4.72
N ILE A 471 -11.33 -11.39 -3.74
CA ILE A 471 -10.90 -10.01 -3.91
C ILE A 471 -9.40 -9.96 -3.63
N GLN A 472 -8.62 -9.62 -4.63
CA GLN A 472 -7.19 -9.32 -4.50
C GLN A 472 -7.00 -7.81 -4.56
N TYR A 473 -6.21 -7.24 -3.66
CA TYR A 473 -5.90 -5.81 -3.69
C TYR A 473 -4.43 -5.52 -3.40
N VAL A 474 -3.93 -4.41 -3.94
CA VAL A 474 -2.61 -3.84 -3.66
C VAL A 474 -2.72 -2.31 -3.60
N SER A 475 -1.93 -1.68 -2.74
CA SER A 475 -1.84 -0.23 -2.65
C SER A 475 -1.24 0.38 -3.92
N ASN A 476 -1.75 1.55 -4.31
CA ASN A 476 -1.10 2.36 -5.33
C ASN A 476 0.20 2.94 -4.74
N PRO A 477 1.38 2.72 -5.35
CA PRO A 477 2.65 3.18 -4.81
C PRO A 477 2.78 4.71 -4.74
N ASP A 478 1.97 5.45 -5.51
CA ASP A 478 1.95 6.93 -5.51
C ASP A 478 1.06 7.53 -4.41
N LEU A 479 0.51 6.70 -3.52
CA LEU A 479 -0.27 7.21 -2.39
C LEU A 479 0.56 8.15 -1.51
N PRO A 480 0.00 9.29 -1.09
CA PRO A 480 0.72 10.25 -0.24
C PRO A 480 0.98 9.71 1.18
N ALA A 481 0.10 8.85 1.69
CA ALA A 481 0.23 8.19 3.00
C ALA A 481 -0.50 6.82 3.00
N PRO A 482 -0.19 5.92 3.96
CA PRO A 482 -0.97 4.69 4.17
C PRO A 482 -2.47 4.98 4.29
N LEU A 483 -3.30 4.06 3.79
CA LEU A 483 -4.76 4.18 3.93
C LEU A 483 -5.18 3.59 5.26
N THR A 484 -6.03 4.29 5.98
CA THR A 484 -6.61 3.84 7.25
C THR A 484 -8.09 3.50 7.06
N ASP A 485 -8.62 2.54 7.83
CA ASP A 485 -10.05 2.25 7.89
C ASP A 485 -10.69 1.95 6.50
N VAL A 486 -10.13 0.96 5.80
CA VAL A 486 -10.64 0.53 4.50
C VAL A 486 -11.63 -0.62 4.70
N THR A 487 -12.82 -0.48 4.13
CA THR A 487 -13.87 -1.51 4.20
C THR A 487 -14.13 -2.10 2.84
N PHE A 488 -13.97 -3.42 2.71
CA PHE A 488 -14.35 -4.20 1.54
C PHE A 488 -15.70 -4.85 1.78
N ILE A 489 -16.63 -4.70 0.86
CA ILE A 489 -17.98 -5.26 0.94
C ILE A 489 -18.20 -6.12 -0.30
N LEU A 490 -18.59 -7.38 -0.11
CA LEU A 490 -18.92 -8.29 -1.20
C LEU A 490 -20.41 -8.60 -1.14
N LYS A 491 -21.14 -8.24 -2.19
CA LYS A 491 -22.56 -8.57 -2.32
C LYS A 491 -22.72 -9.97 -2.88
N LEU A 492 -23.36 -10.83 -2.10
CA LEU A 492 -23.58 -12.22 -2.44
C LEU A 492 -24.84 -12.35 -3.31
N PRO A 493 -24.82 -13.17 -4.37
CA PRO A 493 -25.97 -13.33 -5.26
C PRO A 493 -27.17 -13.99 -4.56
N VAL A 494 -26.90 -14.89 -3.61
CA VAL A 494 -27.90 -15.62 -2.82
C VAL A 494 -27.55 -15.55 -1.32
N ASP A 495 -28.53 -15.76 -0.45
CA ASP A 495 -28.31 -15.84 1.00
C ASP A 495 -27.59 -17.17 1.34
N PRO A 496 -26.36 -17.12 1.88
CA PRO A 496 -25.58 -18.33 2.07
C PRO A 496 -26.04 -19.12 3.30
N ARG A 497 -26.51 -20.36 3.09
CA ARG A 497 -26.74 -21.32 4.18
C ARG A 497 -25.42 -21.75 4.84
N LEU A 498 -24.37 -21.90 4.04
CA LEU A 498 -23.02 -22.26 4.45
C LEU A 498 -22.04 -21.29 3.76
N LEU A 499 -21.16 -20.65 4.54
CA LEU A 499 -20.21 -19.67 4.03
C LEU A 499 -18.83 -19.91 4.66
N LYS A 500 -17.82 -20.19 3.82
CA LYS A 500 -16.41 -20.25 4.23
C LYS A 500 -15.71 -18.97 3.81
N VAL A 501 -15.06 -18.28 4.75
CA VAL A 501 -14.37 -17.00 4.50
C VAL A 501 -12.95 -17.01 5.04
N SER A 502 -12.04 -16.33 4.33
CA SER A 502 -10.64 -16.14 4.75
C SER A 502 -10.11 -14.81 4.21
N PRO A 503 -9.65 -13.87 5.05
CA PRO A 503 -9.70 -13.84 6.51
C PRO A 503 -11.15 -13.70 7.04
N LYS A 504 -11.33 -13.70 8.38
CA LYS A 504 -12.65 -13.55 9.01
C LYS A 504 -13.34 -12.26 8.53
N ALA A 505 -14.63 -12.37 8.23
CA ALA A 505 -15.49 -11.26 7.78
C ALA A 505 -16.82 -11.27 8.53
N VAL A 506 -17.51 -10.14 8.50
CA VAL A 506 -18.84 -9.93 9.08
C VAL A 506 -19.88 -10.08 7.97
N LEU A 507 -20.84 -11.01 8.14
CA LEU A 507 -21.93 -11.22 7.18
C LEU A 507 -23.20 -10.49 7.65
N ASN A 508 -23.67 -9.54 6.86
CA ASN A 508 -25.00 -8.96 6.98
C ASN A 508 -26.00 -9.76 6.12
N ARG A 509 -26.83 -10.58 6.75
CA ARG A 509 -27.80 -11.45 6.05
C ARG A 509 -28.95 -10.68 5.40
N THR A 510 -29.40 -9.57 5.97
CA THR A 510 -30.54 -8.81 5.40
C THR A 510 -30.18 -8.16 4.07
N GLU A 511 -28.93 -7.70 3.95
CA GLU A 511 -28.44 -7.03 2.74
C GLU A 511 -27.69 -7.99 1.80
N ARG A 512 -27.41 -9.23 2.27
CA ARG A 512 -26.56 -10.23 1.61
C ARG A 512 -25.15 -9.70 1.34
N GLU A 513 -24.58 -9.03 2.33
CA GLU A 513 -23.28 -8.38 2.21
C GLU A 513 -22.25 -8.97 3.17
N LEU A 514 -21.08 -9.29 2.65
CA LEU A 514 -19.95 -9.78 3.42
C LEU A 514 -18.88 -8.68 3.53
N GLN A 515 -18.52 -8.30 4.75
CA GLN A 515 -17.68 -7.14 5.01
C GLN A 515 -16.35 -7.52 5.66
N TRP A 516 -15.24 -7.04 5.09
CA TRP A 516 -13.92 -7.05 5.71
C TRP A 516 -13.49 -5.63 6.04
N HIS A 517 -13.09 -5.40 7.29
CA HIS A 517 -12.54 -4.14 7.74
C HIS A 517 -11.03 -4.27 7.93
N VAL A 518 -10.28 -3.41 7.25
CA VAL A 518 -8.81 -3.39 7.26
C VAL A 518 -8.36 -2.06 7.87
N GLN A 519 -7.74 -2.14 9.05
CA GLN A 519 -7.37 -0.96 9.83
C GLN A 519 -6.33 -0.09 9.13
N GLU A 520 -5.34 -0.70 8.49
CA GLU A 520 -4.27 0.02 7.78
C GLU A 520 -3.82 -0.78 6.55
N ILE A 521 -3.63 -0.08 5.43
CA ILE A 521 -2.99 -0.62 4.22
C ILE A 521 -1.70 0.17 3.96
N PRO A 522 -0.53 -0.47 4.02
CA PRO A 522 0.75 0.20 3.85
C PRO A 522 0.94 0.69 2.41
N LEU A 523 1.76 1.74 2.23
CA LEU A 523 2.11 2.32 0.92
C LEU A 523 2.69 1.31 -0.07
N LYS A 524 3.45 0.35 0.43
CA LYS A 524 4.05 -0.74 -0.36
C LYS A 524 3.80 -2.04 0.39
N GLY A 525 3.14 -2.98 -0.27
CA GLY A 525 2.81 -4.28 0.30
C GLY A 525 2.58 -5.33 -0.78
N ASN A 526 2.74 -6.59 -0.40
CA ASN A 526 2.38 -7.70 -1.28
C ASN A 526 0.86 -7.73 -1.51
N PRO A 527 0.37 -8.22 -2.67
CA PRO A 527 -1.05 -8.34 -2.92
C PRO A 527 -1.75 -9.18 -1.85
N VAL A 528 -2.74 -8.60 -1.18
CA VAL A 528 -3.56 -9.27 -0.16
C VAL A 528 -4.79 -9.89 -0.83
N ARG A 529 -5.29 -11.00 -0.28
CA ARG A 529 -6.41 -11.77 -0.85
C ARG A 529 -7.49 -12.01 0.21
N LEU A 530 -8.72 -11.60 -0.11
CA LEU A 530 -9.93 -11.89 0.65
C LEU A 530 -10.73 -12.92 -0.13
N ARG A 531 -11.15 -14.02 0.50
CA ARG A 531 -11.78 -15.17 -0.15
C ARG A 531 -13.08 -15.53 0.54
N ALA A 532 -14.08 -15.90 -0.25
CA ALA A 532 -15.35 -16.44 0.20
C ALA A 532 -15.77 -17.63 -0.68
N ARG A 533 -16.37 -18.65 -0.09
CA ARG A 533 -16.97 -19.79 -0.81
C ARG A 533 -18.32 -20.14 -0.20
N MET A 534 -19.30 -20.37 -1.07
CA MET A 534 -20.65 -20.78 -0.68
C MET A 534 -21.27 -21.73 -1.72
N PRO A 535 -22.19 -22.62 -1.32
CA PRO A 535 -22.98 -23.39 -2.26
C PRO A 535 -24.05 -22.52 -2.91
N VAL A 536 -24.28 -22.73 -4.21
CA VAL A 536 -25.33 -22.09 -5.01
C VAL A 536 -26.02 -23.16 -5.84
N ASP A 537 -27.34 -23.26 -5.70
CA ASP A 537 -28.16 -24.18 -6.48
C ASP A 537 -28.50 -23.50 -7.82
N THR A 538 -27.73 -23.76 -8.87
CA THR A 538 -28.09 -23.36 -10.24
C THR A 538 -28.93 -24.46 -10.87
N ASN A 539 -30.24 -24.24 -11.01
CA ASN A 539 -31.11 -25.16 -11.77
C ASN A 539 -30.77 -25.06 -13.26
N GLU A 540 -30.47 -26.18 -13.90
CA GLU A 540 -30.12 -26.27 -15.33
C GLU A 540 -31.28 -25.89 -16.29
N GLU A 541 -32.49 -25.65 -15.77
CA GLU A 541 -33.69 -25.31 -16.54
C GLU A 541 -33.94 -23.79 -16.72
N ASP A 542 -33.35 -22.93 -15.89
CA ASP A 542 -33.38 -21.48 -16.08
C ASP A 542 -32.16 -21.06 -16.92
N GLY A 543 -32.39 -20.74 -18.19
CA GLY A 543 -31.33 -20.48 -19.16
C GLY A 543 -30.32 -19.42 -18.72
N GLY A 544 -29.15 -19.87 -18.26
CA GLY A 544 -27.88 -19.16 -18.40
C GLY A 544 -27.73 -17.79 -17.73
N ASP A 545 -28.49 -17.46 -16.68
CA ASP A 545 -28.23 -16.24 -15.91
C ASP A 545 -26.89 -16.36 -15.16
N GLU A 546 -25.83 -15.75 -15.70
CA GLU A 546 -24.54 -15.65 -15.02
C GLU A 546 -24.75 -14.93 -13.67
N LEU A 547 -24.50 -15.62 -12.56
CA LEU A 547 -24.55 -15.04 -11.22
C LEU A 547 -23.61 -13.82 -11.14
N GLU A 548 -24.21 -12.63 -11.03
CA GLU A 548 -23.47 -11.37 -10.92
C GLU A 548 -22.96 -11.21 -9.48
N VAL A 549 -21.66 -10.94 -9.34
CA VAL A 549 -21.00 -10.69 -8.06
C VAL A 549 -20.45 -9.28 -8.09
N VAL A 550 -20.84 -8.48 -7.10
CA VAL A 550 -20.46 -7.07 -7.01
C VAL A 550 -19.64 -6.84 -5.74
N GLY A 551 -18.47 -6.24 -5.88
CA GLY A 551 -17.62 -5.82 -4.77
C GLY A 551 -17.66 -4.30 -4.62
N TYR A 552 -17.86 -3.80 -3.41
CA TYR A 552 -17.69 -2.40 -3.06
C TYR A 552 -16.46 -2.23 -2.19
N VAL A 553 -15.74 -1.14 -2.41
CA VAL A 553 -14.65 -0.71 -1.54
C VAL A 553 -14.93 0.70 -1.08
N LYS A 554 -14.98 0.88 0.23
CA LYS A 554 -15.11 2.17 0.88
C LYS A 554 -13.76 2.54 1.49
N PHE A 555 -13.28 3.70 1.08
CA PHE A 555 -12.06 4.30 1.61
C PHE A 555 -12.43 5.50 2.45
N SER A 556 -11.86 5.61 3.64
CA SER A 556 -11.78 6.86 4.38
C SER A 556 -10.31 7.32 4.38
N TYR A 557 -10.09 8.61 4.18
CA TYR A 557 -8.75 9.17 4.18
C TYR A 557 -8.72 10.55 4.84
N GLN A 558 -7.71 10.74 5.69
CA GLN A 558 -7.40 11.99 6.36
C GLN A 558 -5.87 12.11 6.40
N GLY A 559 -5.30 13.08 5.69
CA GLY A 559 -3.85 13.29 5.64
C GLY A 559 -3.47 14.59 4.94
N ILE A 560 -2.17 14.94 5.01
CA ILE A 560 -1.57 16.23 4.55
C ILE A 560 -2.05 16.69 3.17
N LYS A 561 -2.17 15.73 2.26
CA LYS A 561 -2.56 15.98 0.87
C LYS A 561 -3.81 15.18 0.62
N SER A 562 -4.86 15.86 0.21
CA SER A 562 -6.07 15.17 -0.21
C SER A 562 -5.73 14.21 -1.38
N LEU A 563 -6.40 13.07 -1.43
CA LEU A 563 -6.27 12.16 -2.56
C LEU A 563 -6.75 12.82 -3.85
N SER A 564 -7.73 13.73 -3.75
CA SER A 564 -8.23 14.54 -4.87
C SER A 564 -7.23 15.56 -5.42
N GLY A 565 -6.12 15.84 -4.73
CA GLY A 565 -5.17 16.90 -5.09
C GLY A 565 -5.67 18.32 -4.78
N ILE A 566 -6.74 18.44 -4.00
CA ILE A 566 -7.26 19.69 -3.47
C ILE A 566 -6.39 20.16 -2.30
N SER A 567 -6.06 21.44 -2.31
CA SER A 567 -5.33 22.09 -1.22
C SER A 567 -6.04 23.37 -0.78
N LEU A 568 -5.94 23.67 0.51
CA LEU A 568 -6.47 24.91 1.10
C LEU A 568 -5.33 25.93 1.20
N GLN A 569 -5.54 27.14 0.67
CA GLN A 569 -4.58 28.23 0.72
C GLN A 569 -5.17 29.43 1.48
N PRO A 570 -4.38 30.20 2.23
CA PRO A 570 -4.82 31.48 2.78
C PRO A 570 -5.23 32.46 1.68
N ALA A 571 -6.24 33.31 1.94
CA ALA A 571 -6.68 34.31 0.98
C ALA A 571 -5.67 35.45 0.74
N SER A 572 -4.75 35.68 1.69
CA SER A 572 -3.76 36.77 1.65
C SER A 572 -2.35 36.18 1.74
N GLU A 573 -1.46 36.48 0.78
CA GLU A 573 -0.05 36.07 0.88
C GLU A 573 0.60 36.70 2.12
N GLY A 574 1.13 35.86 3.02
CA GLY A 574 1.88 36.29 4.21
C GLY A 574 1.12 36.40 5.53
N LYS A 575 -0.19 36.09 5.57
CA LYS A 575 -0.97 35.93 6.83
C LYS A 575 -1.34 34.46 7.05
N THR A 576 -0.94 33.90 8.19
CA THR A 576 -1.38 32.56 8.63
C THR A 576 -2.71 32.68 9.37
N ASP A 577 -3.80 32.84 8.62
CA ASP A 577 -5.14 33.00 9.20
C ASP A 577 -5.72 31.68 9.74
N PHE A 578 -5.21 30.52 9.29
CA PHE A 578 -5.54 29.19 9.81
C PHE A 578 -4.33 28.25 9.71
N PHE A 579 -4.36 27.13 10.46
CA PHE A 579 -3.33 26.09 10.48
C PHE A 579 -3.88 24.77 9.92
N GLU A 580 -3.09 24.05 9.13
CA GLU A 580 -3.37 22.67 8.73
C GLU A 580 -2.64 21.77 9.73
N GLN A 581 -3.37 20.97 10.51
CA GLN A 581 -2.76 20.17 11.60
C GLN A 581 -2.27 18.81 11.07
N ASP A 582 -1.00 18.47 11.31
CA ASP A 582 -0.39 17.23 10.84
C ASP A 582 0.42 16.46 11.90
N ASN A 583 0.17 15.16 12.01
CA ASN A 583 1.04 14.19 12.72
C ASN A 583 2.36 13.92 11.95
N LEU A 584 2.43 14.36 10.69
CA LEU A 584 3.59 14.18 9.80
C LEU A 584 4.69 15.23 9.97
N GLU A 585 4.39 16.39 10.56
CA GLU A 585 5.43 17.37 10.97
C GLU A 585 6.32 16.83 12.09
N VAL A 586 5.78 15.94 12.93
CA VAL A 586 6.50 15.32 14.07
C VAL A 586 7.24 14.06 13.63
N LYS A 587 6.79 13.40 12.56
CA LYS A 587 7.35 12.12 12.11
C LYS A 587 8.77 12.30 11.57
N GLY A 588 9.75 11.76 12.29
CA GLY A 588 11.16 11.76 11.88
C GLY A 588 11.98 12.95 12.40
N THR A 589 11.36 13.93 13.07
CA THR A 589 12.08 15.03 13.74
C THR A 589 12.67 14.62 15.09
N GLY A 590 12.11 13.57 15.70
CA GLY A 590 12.48 13.12 17.03
C GLY A 590 11.70 13.78 18.17
N THR A 591 10.85 14.77 17.86
CA THR A 591 10.03 15.49 18.84
C THR A 591 9.00 14.60 19.53
N ALA A 592 8.50 13.54 18.87
CA ALA A 592 7.60 12.57 19.48
C ALA A 592 8.19 11.82 20.69
N ASN A 593 9.51 11.82 20.85
CA ASN A 593 10.18 11.17 21.98
C ASN A 593 10.58 12.18 23.07
N GLN A 594 10.10 13.43 23.00
CA GLN A 594 10.44 14.48 23.98
C GLN A 594 9.25 14.80 24.86
N CYS A 595 9.50 15.06 26.14
CA CYS A 595 8.44 15.49 27.03
C CYS A 595 8.03 16.95 26.76
N PRO A 596 6.74 17.27 26.94
CA PRO A 596 6.23 18.63 26.92
C PRO A 596 6.99 19.58 27.90
N THR A 597 7.42 20.78 27.47
CA THR A 597 8.04 21.80 28.37
C THR A 597 7.08 22.95 28.74
N ILE A 598 7.37 23.69 29.82
CA ILE A 598 6.57 24.82 30.31
C ILE A 598 7.34 26.14 30.13
N LYS A 599 6.70 27.15 29.53
CA LYS A 599 7.21 28.53 29.46
C LYS A 599 6.50 29.41 30.50
N GLY A 600 7.25 30.15 31.31
CA GLY A 600 6.71 31.14 32.25
C GLY A 600 6.04 30.54 33.50
N GLY A 601 6.50 29.37 33.96
CA GLY A 601 6.03 28.76 35.20
C GLY A 601 6.53 29.46 36.46
N VAL A 602 5.88 29.20 37.58
CA VAL A 602 6.33 29.60 38.92
C VAL A 602 7.18 28.47 39.49
N ASP A 603 8.31 28.81 40.11
CA ASP A 603 9.27 27.85 40.70
C ASP A 603 8.81 27.28 42.05
N GLU A 604 7.58 27.58 42.48
CA GLU A 604 7.02 27.15 43.76
C GLU A 604 5.77 26.28 43.55
N PHE A 605 5.80 25.08 44.12
CA PHE A 605 4.69 24.14 44.08
C PHE A 605 3.65 24.49 45.16
N VAL A 606 2.64 25.27 44.79
CA VAL A 606 1.50 25.61 45.66
C VAL A 606 0.21 25.00 45.11
N VAL A 607 0.10 23.67 45.10
CA VAL A 607 -1.16 22.99 44.71
C VAL A 607 -2.15 23.11 45.88
N LYS A 608 -3.46 23.12 45.56
CA LYS A 608 -4.48 23.13 46.60
C LYS A 608 -4.64 21.67 47.04
N PRO A 609 -4.65 21.37 48.36
CA PRO A 609 -4.88 20.02 48.83
C PRO A 609 -6.16 19.44 48.22
N GLY A 610 -6.03 18.26 47.60
CA GLY A 610 -7.07 17.73 46.72
C GLY A 610 -6.66 16.45 46.02
N LYS A 611 -7.63 15.83 45.36
CA LYS A 611 -7.41 14.68 44.48
C LYS A 611 -7.39 15.16 43.04
N TYR A 612 -6.32 14.86 42.35
CA TYR A 612 -6.09 15.19 40.95
C TYR A 612 -5.88 13.91 40.15
N ASN A 613 -6.14 13.97 38.86
CA ASN A 613 -5.67 12.95 37.93
C ASN A 613 -4.57 13.55 37.07
N ALA A 614 -3.37 12.98 37.15
CA ALA A 614 -2.29 13.31 36.26
C ALA A 614 -2.51 12.59 34.92
N LYS A 615 -2.61 13.37 33.85
CA LYS A 615 -2.68 12.91 32.47
C LYS A 615 -1.44 13.34 31.69
N LYS A 616 -1.21 12.66 30.56
CA LYS A 616 -0.06 12.89 29.68
C LYS A 616 1.26 12.89 30.48
N PHE A 617 1.33 12.02 31.48
CA PHE A 617 2.51 11.94 32.31
C PHE A 617 3.62 11.31 31.49
N CYS A 618 4.72 12.05 31.34
CA CYS A 618 5.82 11.70 30.46
C CYS A 618 7.14 11.67 31.25
N PHE A 619 7.99 10.66 31.01
CA PHE A 619 9.36 10.58 31.52
C PHE A 619 10.35 10.54 30.34
N GLU A 620 11.18 11.58 30.23
CA GLU A 620 12.25 11.68 29.23
C GLU A 620 13.63 11.54 29.92
N PRO A 621 14.25 10.35 29.81
CA PRO A 621 15.65 10.16 30.16
C PRO A 621 16.60 11.07 29.37
N THR A 622 17.47 11.80 30.09
CA THR A 622 18.54 12.62 29.50
C THR A 622 19.91 11.94 29.59
N SER A 623 20.08 10.99 30.51
CA SER A 623 21.34 10.27 30.72
C SER A 623 21.12 8.85 31.21
N PHE A 624 21.81 7.90 30.55
CA PHE A 624 21.93 6.51 30.98
C PHE A 624 23.37 6.22 31.40
N THR A 625 23.55 5.84 32.66
CA THR A 625 24.84 5.43 33.20
C THR A 625 24.75 4.05 33.81
N VAL A 626 25.74 3.21 33.56
CA VAL A 626 25.75 1.82 34.03
C VAL A 626 26.88 1.64 35.02
N LYS A 627 26.58 0.99 36.14
CA LYS A 627 27.55 0.66 37.17
C LYS A 627 28.48 -0.42 36.67
N THR A 628 29.76 -0.10 36.62
CA THR A 628 30.83 -1.03 36.24
C THR A 628 31.75 -1.26 37.42
N GLU A 629 32.23 -2.50 37.55
CA GLU A 629 33.33 -2.81 38.46
C GLU A 629 34.59 -2.08 37.96
N GLY A 630 35.39 -1.55 38.89
CA GLY A 630 36.61 -0.86 38.50
C GLY A 630 37.67 -1.83 37.99
N VAL A 631 38.64 -1.31 37.23
CA VAL A 631 39.68 -2.09 36.53
C VAL A 631 40.58 -2.91 37.48
N SER A 632 40.54 -2.62 38.79
CA SER A 632 41.24 -3.37 39.84
C SER A 632 40.28 -3.94 40.87
N LYS A 633 40.57 -5.13 41.43
CA LYS A 633 39.75 -5.80 42.46
C LYS A 633 39.52 -4.97 43.74
N LYS A 634 40.20 -3.83 43.91
CA LYS A 634 40.07 -2.90 45.06
C LYS A 634 39.45 -1.54 44.72
N SER A 635 39.13 -1.24 43.46
CA SER A 635 38.52 0.05 43.09
C SER A 635 37.01 0.04 43.33
N THR A 636 36.49 1.16 43.85
CA THR A 636 35.05 1.35 44.06
C THR A 636 34.30 1.31 42.72
N PRO A 637 33.18 0.59 42.62
CA PRO A 637 32.36 0.58 41.41
C PRO A 637 31.85 2.00 41.13
N TYR A 638 31.87 2.41 39.87
CA TYR A 638 31.45 3.74 39.44
C TYR A 638 30.47 3.63 38.27
N PHE A 639 29.65 4.67 38.10
CA PHE A 639 28.72 4.77 36.97
C PHE A 639 29.43 5.33 35.75
N GLN A 640 29.54 4.50 34.71
CA GLN A 640 30.15 4.89 33.44
C GLN A 640 29.09 5.45 32.50
N LYS A 641 29.43 6.50 31.74
CA LYS A 641 28.59 7.00 30.64
C LYS A 641 28.48 5.95 29.54
N THR A 642 27.30 5.88 28.93
CA THR A 642 26.99 4.89 27.90
C THR A 642 26.54 5.56 26.60
N LYS A 643 26.57 4.81 25.49
CA LYS A 643 26.04 5.23 24.20
C LYS A 643 24.73 4.49 23.91
N LEU A 644 23.66 5.23 23.66
CA LEU A 644 22.36 4.67 23.30
C LEU A 644 22.40 3.97 21.94
N MET A 645 21.79 2.79 21.83
CA MET A 645 21.76 1.97 20.60
C MET A 645 20.36 1.86 19.98
N THR A 646 19.30 1.99 20.78
CA THR A 646 17.90 1.77 20.35
C THR A 646 17.23 2.99 19.70
N ARG A 647 17.97 4.06 19.42
CA ARG A 647 17.43 5.33 18.88
C ARG A 647 16.39 5.95 19.82
N LEU A 648 15.49 6.78 19.30
CA LEU A 648 14.51 7.57 20.05
C LEU A 648 13.25 6.74 20.38
N THR A 649 13.40 5.76 21.26
CA THR A 649 12.29 4.87 21.68
C THR A 649 12.17 4.74 23.19
N TYR A 650 12.87 5.57 23.97
CA TYR A 650 13.14 5.35 25.39
C TYR A 650 12.29 6.20 26.35
N THR A 651 11.48 7.11 25.82
CA THR A 651 10.60 7.98 26.62
C THR A 651 9.33 7.23 26.98
N LEU A 652 8.86 7.41 28.21
CA LEU A 652 7.56 6.90 28.67
C LEU A 652 6.56 8.04 28.53
N ASP A 653 5.36 7.76 28.04
CA ASP A 653 4.38 8.80 27.71
C ASP A 653 2.94 8.31 27.91
N GLU A 654 2.01 9.25 27.92
CA GLU A 654 0.57 9.03 28.11
C GLU A 654 0.24 8.21 29.37
N ILE A 655 1.06 8.33 30.42
CA ILE A 655 0.78 7.69 31.70
C ILE A 655 -0.37 8.44 32.41
N GLU A 656 -1.33 7.67 32.90
CA GLU A 656 -2.45 8.14 33.72
C GLU A 656 -2.27 7.69 35.17
N ALA A 657 -2.39 8.63 36.10
CA ALA A 657 -2.09 8.38 37.51
C ALA A 657 -2.89 9.29 38.45
N PRO A 658 -3.61 8.74 39.44
CA PRO A 658 -4.13 9.52 40.54
C PRO A 658 -3.00 10.20 41.32
N LEU A 659 -3.13 11.51 41.53
CA LEU A 659 -2.25 12.33 42.35
C LEU A 659 -3.06 12.95 43.50
N GLU A 660 -2.79 12.52 44.72
CA GLU A 660 -3.42 13.09 45.93
C GLU A 660 -2.45 13.99 46.67
N GLU A 661 -2.83 15.24 46.89
CA GLU A 661 -2.13 16.16 47.77
C GLU A 661 -2.85 16.25 49.12
N PHE A 662 -2.11 15.98 50.18
CA PHE A 662 -2.60 15.99 51.55
C PHE A 662 -2.44 17.39 52.18
N PRO A 663 -3.26 17.73 53.20
CA PRO A 663 -3.17 19.03 53.88
C PRO A 663 -1.83 19.33 54.57
N ASP A 664 -0.97 18.33 54.75
CA ASP A 664 0.38 18.42 55.30
C ASP A 664 1.44 18.81 54.25
N GLY A 665 1.03 18.98 52.98
CA GLY A 665 1.90 19.27 51.84
C GLY A 665 2.64 18.04 51.31
N THR A 666 2.24 16.83 51.72
CA THR A 666 2.71 15.57 51.16
C THR A 666 1.87 15.24 49.92
N LEU A 667 2.52 14.69 48.89
CA LEU A 667 1.86 14.21 47.68
C LEU A 667 2.07 12.71 47.50
N LYS A 668 1.05 12.06 46.95
CA LYS A 668 1.04 10.64 46.62
C LYS A 668 0.62 10.46 45.16
N PHE A 669 1.52 9.86 44.40
CA PHE A 669 1.35 9.54 42.98
C PHE A 669 1.24 8.01 42.82
N GLU A 670 0.24 7.55 42.09
CA GLU A 670 0.05 6.13 41.78
C GLU A 670 -0.11 5.91 40.28
N GLU A 671 0.85 5.26 39.64
CA GLU A 671 0.75 4.85 38.24
C GLU A 671 -0.37 3.78 38.06
N LYS A 672 -1.11 3.85 36.95
CA LYS A 672 -2.21 2.92 36.63
C LYS A 672 -2.15 2.38 35.20
N ASP A 673 -2.02 3.26 34.21
CA ASP A 673 -2.08 2.90 32.79
C ASP A 673 -1.18 3.83 31.97
N GLY A 674 -0.93 3.45 30.71
CA GLY A 674 -0.14 4.19 29.73
C GLY A 674 1.11 3.45 29.25
N ILE A 675 1.99 4.16 28.54
CA ILE A 675 3.26 3.60 28.04
C ILE A 675 4.30 3.73 29.17
N ASP A 676 4.17 2.85 30.16
CA ASP A 676 4.92 2.83 31.42
C ASP A 676 6.19 1.93 31.38
N TYR A 677 6.54 1.39 30.21
CA TYR A 677 7.81 0.71 29.96
C TYR A 677 8.36 0.90 28.55
N SER A 678 9.68 0.84 28.42
CA SER A 678 10.39 0.83 27.15
C SER A 678 11.67 -0.01 27.20
N SER A 679 11.90 -0.79 26.15
CA SER A 679 13.13 -1.57 26.00
C SER A 679 14.27 -0.71 25.47
N VAL A 680 15.34 -0.59 26.25
CA VAL A 680 16.51 0.25 25.94
C VAL A 680 17.77 -0.61 25.90
N VAL A 681 18.64 -0.33 24.93
CA VAL A 681 19.98 -0.93 24.89
C VAL A 681 21.02 0.17 24.84
N VAL A 682 21.97 0.11 25.77
CA VAL A 682 23.12 1.01 25.81
C VAL A 682 24.42 0.23 25.65
N GLN A 683 25.45 0.88 25.15
CA GLN A 683 26.77 0.30 24.98
C GLN A 683 27.77 0.99 25.91
N LEU A 684 28.57 0.19 26.62
CA LEU A 684 29.72 0.63 27.39
C LEU A 684 30.89 0.97 26.46
N LEU A 685 31.87 1.75 26.94
CA LEU A 685 33.06 2.11 26.16
C LEU A 685 33.90 0.88 25.72
N GLY A 686 33.77 -0.25 26.41
CA GLY A 686 34.40 -1.53 26.04
C GLY A 686 33.66 -2.34 24.98
N GLY A 687 32.58 -1.81 24.39
CA GLY A 687 31.81 -2.46 23.34
C GLY A 687 30.69 -3.38 23.84
N GLU A 688 30.67 -3.71 25.14
CA GLU A 688 29.60 -4.49 25.76
C GLU A 688 28.25 -3.78 25.69
N ARG A 689 27.22 -4.50 25.26
CA ARG A 689 25.83 -4.01 25.19
C ARG A 689 25.06 -4.47 26.41
N VAL A 690 24.43 -3.53 27.09
CA VAL A 690 23.63 -3.75 28.30
C VAL A 690 22.18 -3.43 27.96
N PRO A 691 21.34 -4.44 27.65
CA PRO A 691 19.90 -4.26 27.51
C PRO A 691 19.26 -4.08 28.90
N PHE A 692 18.22 -3.26 28.98
CA PHE A 692 17.40 -3.09 30.17
C PHE A 692 16.00 -2.57 29.78
N LEU A 693 15.02 -2.76 30.67
CA LEU A 693 13.65 -2.30 30.47
C LEU A 693 13.42 -1.06 31.34
N PHE A 694 13.50 0.15 30.77
CA PHE A 694 13.16 1.37 31.52
C PHE A 694 11.67 1.34 31.82
N THR A 695 11.26 1.45 33.09
CA THR A 695 9.85 1.31 33.47
C THR A 695 9.54 2.04 34.76
N VAL A 696 8.27 2.37 34.94
CA VAL A 696 7.67 2.90 36.18
C VAL A 696 6.40 2.13 36.55
N LYS A 697 6.31 0.86 36.15
CA LYS A 697 5.17 -0.02 36.43
C LYS A 697 4.84 -0.10 37.90
N GLU A 698 3.56 0.03 38.23
CA GLU A 698 3.03 -0.04 39.58
C GLU A 698 3.71 0.97 40.53
N LEU A 699 4.17 2.11 40.00
CA LEU A 699 4.86 3.12 40.79
C LEU A 699 3.91 3.74 41.83
N VAL A 700 4.30 3.62 43.09
CA VAL A 700 3.65 4.34 44.21
C VAL A 700 4.67 5.26 44.85
N ALA A 701 4.62 6.54 44.49
CA ALA A 701 5.54 7.56 44.99
C ALA A 701 4.87 8.45 46.02
N SER A 702 5.58 8.72 47.13
CA SER A 702 5.09 9.59 48.19
C SER A 702 6.20 10.48 48.74
N GLY A 703 5.84 11.69 49.16
CA GLY A 703 6.80 12.61 49.77
C GLY A 703 6.43 14.06 49.51
N LYS A 704 7.40 14.96 49.69
CA LYS A 704 7.21 16.39 49.45
C LYS A 704 7.44 16.72 47.97
N PRO A 705 6.85 17.78 47.43
CA PRO A 705 7.07 18.18 46.03
C PRO A 705 8.55 18.37 45.65
N GLY A 706 9.37 18.86 46.59
CA GLY A 706 10.81 19.04 46.36
C GLY A 706 11.59 17.72 46.25
N SER A 707 11.06 16.62 46.81
CA SER A 707 11.60 15.27 46.64
C SER A 707 10.59 14.25 47.18
N PHE A 708 10.00 13.48 46.27
CA PHE A 708 9.14 12.35 46.58
C PHE A 708 9.71 11.08 45.96
N CYS A 709 9.56 9.96 46.65
CA CYS A 709 10.18 8.70 46.29
C CYS A 709 9.14 7.60 46.23
N GLY A 710 9.31 6.66 45.30
CA GLY A 710 8.40 5.53 45.16
C GLY A 710 9.10 4.26 44.78
N ASP A 711 8.46 3.14 45.14
CA ASP A 711 8.82 1.82 44.67
C ASP A 711 8.06 1.54 43.37
N PHE A 712 8.72 0.88 42.41
CA PHE A 712 8.16 0.43 41.14
C PHE A 712 8.66 -0.97 40.78
N LEU A 713 7.88 -1.67 39.95
CA LEU A 713 8.18 -3.01 39.47
C LEU A 713 9.04 -2.93 38.19
N VAL A 714 10.08 -3.75 38.14
CA VAL A 714 10.91 -4.00 36.95
C VAL A 714 10.68 -5.44 36.52
N PRO A 715 9.80 -5.69 35.53
CA PRO A 715 9.64 -7.00 34.93
C PRO A 715 10.92 -7.50 34.28
N SER A 716 11.00 -8.81 34.04
CA SER A 716 12.03 -9.38 33.18
C SER A 716 12.01 -8.72 31.80
N HIS A 717 13.19 -8.37 31.26
CA HIS A 717 13.33 -7.76 29.93
C HIS A 717 12.76 -8.66 28.82
N ARG A 718 12.84 -9.98 29.00
CA ARG A 718 12.26 -11.00 28.13
C ARG A 718 11.03 -11.62 28.80
N GLY A 719 9.96 -11.79 28.04
CA GLY A 719 8.76 -12.51 28.49
C GLY A 719 9.02 -14.01 28.64
N SER A 720 8.10 -14.72 29.33
CA SER A 720 8.25 -16.15 29.62
C SER A 720 8.28 -17.05 28.38
N SER A 721 7.62 -16.64 27.30
CA SER A 721 7.59 -17.34 26.01
C SER A 721 8.75 -16.99 25.07
N PHE A 722 9.70 -16.16 25.51
CA PHE A 722 10.88 -15.85 24.72
C PHE A 722 11.74 -17.10 24.52
N LEU A 723 12.09 -17.39 23.27
CA LEU A 723 12.94 -18.52 22.90
C LEU A 723 14.37 -18.04 22.67
N ASP A 724 15.32 -18.65 23.37
CA ASP A 724 16.73 -18.47 23.07
C ASP A 724 17.12 -19.15 21.74
N PRO A 725 18.34 -18.93 21.20
CA PRO A 725 18.75 -19.53 19.92
C PRO A 725 18.78 -21.06 19.89
N LYS A 726 18.66 -21.72 21.05
CA LYS A 726 18.54 -23.18 21.18
C LYS A 726 17.09 -23.63 21.34
N GLY A 727 16.13 -22.71 21.19
CA GLY A 727 14.71 -22.98 21.34
C GLY A 727 14.28 -23.17 22.79
N ARG A 728 15.09 -22.76 23.78
CA ARG A 728 14.73 -22.86 25.19
C ARG A 728 13.99 -21.61 25.67
N GLY A 729 12.96 -21.79 26.49
CA GLY A 729 12.16 -20.70 27.05
C GLY A 729 11.60 -21.07 28.42
N GLY A 730 10.92 -20.12 29.07
CA GLY A 730 10.38 -20.31 30.41
C GLY A 730 9.02 -21.01 30.44
N SER A 731 8.11 -20.63 29.55
CA SER A 731 6.77 -21.24 29.43
C SER A 731 6.60 -22.10 28.17
N THR A 732 7.39 -21.83 27.13
CA THR A 732 7.37 -22.54 25.86
C THR A 732 8.79 -22.82 25.39
N GLY A 733 9.00 -23.89 24.62
CA GLY A 733 10.32 -24.29 24.14
C GLY A 733 10.89 -25.47 24.92
N TYR A 734 12.15 -25.79 24.65
CA TYR A 734 12.88 -26.86 25.34
C TYR A 734 13.34 -26.41 26.73
N ASP A 735 13.44 -27.35 27.66
CA ASP A 735 13.99 -27.15 29.00
C ASP A 735 15.50 -27.45 29.07
N ASN A 736 16.06 -28.06 28.03
CA ASN A 736 17.48 -28.43 27.93
C ASN A 736 18.09 -28.16 26.54
N VAL A 737 19.39 -28.43 26.40
CA VAL A 737 20.09 -28.27 25.12
C VAL A 737 19.98 -29.54 24.27
N VAL A 738 18.90 -29.63 23.50
CA VAL A 738 18.57 -30.79 22.64
C VAL A 738 19.64 -31.09 21.59
N ALA A 739 20.46 -30.09 21.21
CA ALA A 739 21.56 -30.27 20.26
C ALA A 739 22.73 -31.12 20.82
N LEU A 740 22.78 -31.39 22.13
CA LEU A 740 23.83 -32.16 22.80
C LEU A 740 23.28 -33.39 23.54
N PRO A 741 22.77 -34.42 22.81
CA PRO A 741 22.11 -35.56 23.43
C PRO A 741 23.08 -36.55 24.10
N ALA A 742 24.36 -36.55 23.73
CA ALA A 742 25.33 -37.53 24.22
C ALA A 742 25.66 -37.35 25.71
N GLY A 743 25.45 -38.39 26.52
CA GLY A 743 25.88 -38.44 27.92
C GLY A 743 25.13 -37.50 28.87
N GLY A 744 23.93 -37.01 28.49
CA GLY A 744 23.18 -36.05 29.31
C GLY A 744 23.82 -34.66 29.36
N ARG A 745 24.71 -34.34 28.40
CA ARG A 745 25.44 -33.07 28.38
C ARG A 745 24.53 -31.85 28.24
N GLY A 746 23.36 -32.00 27.61
CA GLY A 746 22.34 -30.96 27.56
C GLY A 746 21.70 -30.64 28.92
N ASP A 747 21.79 -31.55 29.89
CA ASP A 747 21.22 -31.49 31.23
C ASP A 747 22.29 -31.30 32.32
N GLU A 748 23.52 -30.96 31.94
CA GLU A 748 24.62 -30.80 32.89
C GLU A 748 24.39 -29.63 33.87
N GLU A 749 24.87 -29.77 35.10
CA GLU A 749 24.68 -28.75 36.15
C GLU A 749 25.27 -27.39 35.78
N GLU A 750 26.31 -27.35 34.95
CA GLU A 750 26.90 -26.11 34.43
C GLU A 750 25.94 -25.31 33.55
N LEU A 751 25.02 -25.98 32.84
CA LEU A 751 24.00 -25.36 31.99
C LEU A 751 22.69 -25.07 32.71
N SER A 752 22.61 -25.37 34.02
CA SER A 752 21.38 -25.19 34.81
C SER A 752 20.86 -23.75 34.77
N LYS A 753 21.74 -22.75 34.74
CA LYS A 753 21.37 -21.33 34.65
C LYS A 753 20.75 -20.96 33.30
N GLU A 754 21.25 -21.56 32.24
CA GLU A 754 20.78 -21.32 30.88
C GLU A 754 19.55 -22.17 30.53
N ASN A 755 19.39 -23.34 31.15
CA ASN A 755 18.26 -24.25 31.00
C ASN A 755 17.04 -23.76 31.81
N VAL A 756 17.24 -23.41 33.08
CA VAL A 756 16.17 -22.89 33.94
C VAL A 756 15.98 -21.41 33.70
N LYS A 757 15.08 -21.07 32.77
CA LYS A 757 14.74 -19.68 32.45
C LYS A 757 13.94 -19.03 33.59
N ASN A 758 14.51 -18.01 34.22
CA ASN A 758 13.90 -17.25 35.30
C ASN A 758 13.37 -15.89 34.80
N VAL A 759 12.08 -15.65 35.02
CA VAL A 759 11.34 -14.44 34.60
C VAL A 759 10.99 -13.57 35.82
N ALA A 760 11.67 -13.76 36.95
CA ALA A 760 11.38 -13.03 38.18
C ALA A 760 11.50 -11.52 37.99
N ALA A 761 10.45 -10.80 38.38
CA ALA A 761 10.47 -9.35 38.46
C ALA A 761 11.25 -8.88 39.70
N SER A 762 11.70 -7.63 39.68
CA SER A 762 12.40 -7.00 40.80
C SER A 762 11.79 -5.65 41.13
N THR A 763 11.87 -5.22 42.40
CA THR A 763 11.37 -3.91 42.83
C THR A 763 12.51 -2.93 43.01
N ARG A 764 12.31 -1.68 42.59
CA ARG A 764 13.30 -0.61 42.65
C ARG A 764 12.68 0.73 43.03
N LYS A 765 13.56 1.68 43.38
CA LYS A 765 13.17 3.02 43.83
C LYS A 765 13.52 4.09 42.81
N ILE A 766 12.57 4.99 42.61
CA ILE A 766 12.73 6.22 41.83
C ILE A 766 12.49 7.42 42.74
N THR A 767 13.28 8.47 42.54
CA THR A 767 13.13 9.76 43.22
C THR A 767 12.76 10.80 42.19
N MET A 768 11.77 11.62 42.52
CA MET A 768 11.23 12.66 41.66
C MET A 768 11.14 13.97 42.43
N SER A 769 11.33 15.07 41.73
CA SER A 769 11.16 16.41 42.28
C SER A 769 10.40 17.26 41.28
N VAL A 770 9.54 18.14 41.77
CA VAL A 770 8.87 19.14 40.94
C VAL A 770 9.76 20.37 40.84
N SER A 771 9.98 20.87 39.62
CA SER A 771 10.80 22.06 39.39
C SER A 771 9.95 23.31 39.17
N SER A 772 8.91 23.23 38.33
CA SER A 772 8.08 24.39 38.01
C SER A 772 6.63 23.98 37.76
N ARG A 773 5.70 24.92 37.95
CA ARG A 773 4.27 24.74 37.68
C ARG A 773 3.69 25.91 36.91
N LYS A 774 2.67 25.64 36.09
CA LYS A 774 1.82 26.66 35.49
C LYS A 774 0.39 26.51 36.00
N SER A 775 -0.02 27.39 36.92
CA SER A 775 -1.32 27.32 37.59
C SER A 775 -2.53 27.53 36.67
N VAL A 776 -2.35 28.22 35.55
CA VAL A 776 -3.45 28.48 34.59
C VAL A 776 -3.81 27.23 33.78
N THR A 777 -2.83 26.41 33.42
CA THR A 777 -2.99 25.20 32.61
C THR A 777 -2.87 23.91 33.41
N GLU A 778 -2.63 24.04 34.73
CA GLU A 778 -2.40 22.94 35.66
C GLU A 778 -1.30 21.97 35.21
N GLU A 779 -0.26 22.51 34.55
CA GLU A 779 0.90 21.75 34.07
C GLU A 779 2.02 21.72 35.12
N LEU A 780 2.68 20.57 35.26
CA LEU A 780 3.84 20.33 36.11
C LEU A 780 5.03 19.83 35.29
N ILE A 781 6.22 20.28 35.66
CA ILE A 781 7.48 19.74 35.14
C ILE A 781 8.43 19.48 36.31
N GLY A 782 9.28 18.48 36.15
CA GLY A 782 10.26 18.13 37.18
C GLY A 782 11.39 17.28 36.67
N VAL A 783 12.21 16.82 37.62
CA VAL A 783 13.39 15.98 37.39
C VAL A 783 13.19 14.65 38.11
N PHE A 784 13.71 13.57 37.52
CA PHE A 784 13.72 12.26 38.16
C PHE A 784 15.10 11.62 38.11
N GLU A 785 15.36 10.78 39.11
CA GLU A 785 16.50 9.89 39.19
C GLU A 785 16.05 8.51 39.67
N GLY A 786 16.36 7.47 38.92
CA GLY A 786 16.06 6.09 39.27
C GLY A 786 17.24 5.17 39.07
N ILE A 787 17.34 4.13 39.89
CA ILE A 787 18.31 3.04 39.70
C ILE A 787 17.56 1.73 39.53
N GLN A 788 17.78 1.06 38.41
CA GLN A 788 17.13 -0.20 38.09
C GLN A 788 18.10 -1.24 37.53
N PRO A 789 17.81 -2.55 37.68
CA PRO A 789 18.67 -3.59 37.13
C PRO A 789 18.56 -3.64 35.61
N SER A 790 19.64 -4.12 34.99
CA SER A 790 19.65 -4.52 33.59
C SER A 790 18.98 -5.88 33.38
N ASP A 791 18.87 -6.27 32.11
CA ASP A 791 18.51 -7.62 31.71
C ASP A 791 19.41 -8.67 32.36
N ILE A 792 18.79 -9.80 32.69
CA ILE A 792 19.42 -10.99 33.28
C ILE A 792 19.49 -12.17 32.30
N ASP A 793 19.08 -11.98 31.05
CA ASP A 793 19.03 -13.02 30.03
C ASP A 793 18.26 -14.26 30.53
N LEU A 794 17.07 -14.00 31.08
CA LEU A 794 16.22 -15.00 31.74
C LEU A 794 16.94 -15.78 32.86
N GLY A 795 17.78 -15.12 33.66
CA GLY A 795 18.47 -15.71 34.81
C GLY A 795 19.89 -16.23 34.52
N ALA A 796 20.33 -16.20 33.27
CA ALA A 796 21.68 -16.64 32.90
C ALA A 796 22.78 -15.64 33.29
N LYS A 797 22.46 -14.35 33.41
CA LYS A 797 23.42 -13.26 33.69
C LYS A 797 23.08 -12.51 34.97
N VAL A 798 24.12 -11.96 35.60
CA VAL A 798 23.97 -11.07 36.76
C VAL A 798 23.55 -9.68 36.25
N PRO A 799 22.48 -9.08 36.81
CA PRO A 799 22.04 -7.75 36.41
C PRO A 799 23.05 -6.68 36.85
N LYS A 800 23.27 -5.69 35.98
CA LYS A 800 24.01 -4.46 36.30
C LYS A 800 23.06 -3.38 36.77
N ASP A 801 23.53 -2.51 37.67
CA ASP A 801 22.74 -1.33 38.09
C ASP A 801 22.82 -0.25 37.00
N VAL A 802 21.67 0.17 36.49
CA VAL A 802 21.53 1.27 35.53
C VAL A 802 20.92 2.46 36.25
N LYS A 803 21.67 3.57 36.32
CA LYS A 803 21.20 4.85 36.83
C LYS A 803 20.69 5.70 35.67
N ILE A 804 19.44 6.12 35.79
CA ILE A 804 18.67 6.85 34.80
C ILE A 804 18.34 8.22 35.41
N HIS A 805 18.70 9.28 34.70
CA HIS A 805 18.39 10.65 35.09
C HIS A 805 17.65 11.32 33.93
N GLY A 806 16.63 12.11 34.22
CA GLY A 806 15.79 12.72 33.20
C GLY A 806 14.85 13.78 33.71
N VAL A 807 14.03 14.29 32.80
CA VAL A 807 12.96 15.23 33.09
C VAL A 807 11.62 14.54 32.94
N TRP A 808 10.61 15.01 33.66
CA TRP A 808 9.25 14.51 33.53
C TRP A 808 8.26 15.66 33.45
N TYR A 809 7.11 15.39 32.84
CA TYR A 809 6.01 16.33 32.66
C TYR A 809 4.69 15.67 33.06
N ALA A 810 3.76 16.46 33.58
CA ALA A 810 2.40 16.02 33.84
C ALA A 810 1.39 17.17 33.65
N GLN A 811 0.15 16.83 33.35
CA GLN A 811 -0.97 17.76 33.37
C GLN A 811 -1.98 17.28 34.42
N LEU A 812 -2.35 18.14 35.37
CA LEU A 812 -3.33 17.81 36.40
C LEU A 812 -4.74 18.21 35.98
N GLU A 813 -5.70 17.32 36.23
CA GLU A 813 -7.14 17.56 36.09
C GLU A 813 -7.88 17.36 37.42
#